data_AF-A0AAQ4EQG7-F1
#
_entry.id   AF-A0AAQ4EQG7-F1
#
_cell.length_a   1.000
_cell.length_b   1.000
_cell.length_c   1.000
_cell.angle_alpha   90.00
_cell.angle_beta   90.00
_cell.angle_gamma   90.00
#
_symmetry.space_group_name_H-M   'P 1'
#
loop_
_entity.id
_entity.type
_entity.pdbx_description
1 polymer ?
#
loop_
_entity_poly.entity_id
_entity_poly.type
_entity_poly.pdbx_seq_one_letter_code
_entity_poly.pdbx_strand_id
1 'polypeptide(L)'
;MFKCQNITRASTRRAVVQQALSAALLVHGQPVSLRVFVLITSLSPLRAYVHTEGMVRLRSYRSGPTSAKASMRVQPLSRFWRFVERNYGRQSLQTALESLSDVLVRTLLVAEAVLQSSPLALGLRKSRLPKCFQLLGVDLTLNTSFQPVVTEVNGQPSFYRSPRAEDEPTNGLKQRVLADAVNLLFGARSVADQMAEAIDEVFENLGIMGLSCQISHDLCLSREDLLFLMDTRRESMQTGGFQQLYPTYKSGQYKTFIDELEQLQMGTLEARGATEDIQRSSGSQHGTADMHPVVVALQRHFNRHLADDNYSDLEPEPSDVWKGTNNSSAQHTDKQEEDFLSGGQDFYAWSQPTLTNVTCSKDPSTMPYLAQIVTEPLVRLQPAFKPQRTEYFANVSYDLVLLKVWGLAQHCGSHVRVDDKYGPARPANYTLGVGENKVVLYVMDGGQPDPWVVNAYTLLIRRMPLADDSLVFSPAAQHQVCSLKQECEMQVSPIEPCGLYSEVGVDWPTYLEKTARLPVCKDGSSPGRWMVPCEKCAAKDSCFWKEARWQPYRCRYVNLPQRTLARCMAGKKLLFIGDSTNRGMMHYVMERLNGSLQHWDKTHDLRVYANLNRGETAVAFAYYPQFWLPTSQRPVFDKALYQLIERSKPLQNNSNTVLIVGGVHWLATQHLYMLVKALRGDHLQGIKLIIKTLGAGFHQPVEGIHCLSMKEQKKLMMQNLWLAEFARHYNIDVIDTFNITVARYKDFLQGKCACHFHKVVPVQAPKTRPPGKPPPAPSFHVEGDINAIYSEILLNRICAREAEDS
;
A
#
# COMPACT_ATOMS: atom_id res chain seq x y z
N MET A 1 -2.76 1.48 -3.02
CA MET A 1 -2.46 2.93 -3.04
C MET A 1 -1.01 3.14 -2.58
N PHE A 2 -0.13 3.68 -3.43
CA PHE A 2 1.32 3.78 -3.15
C PHE A 2 1.72 5.13 -2.55
N LYS A 3 2.57 5.13 -1.50
CA LYS A 3 3.09 6.35 -0.87
C LYS A 3 4.24 6.97 -1.68
N CYS A 4 3.94 7.66 -2.76
CA CYS A 4 4.92 8.44 -3.52
C CYS A 4 5.19 9.84 -2.90
N GLN A 5 5.47 9.91 -1.59
CA GLN A 5 5.57 11.19 -0.86
C GLN A 5 6.86 12.00 -1.13
N ASN A 6 7.87 11.46 -1.82
CA ASN A 6 9.20 12.09 -1.93
C ASN A 6 9.62 12.56 -3.35
N ILE A 7 8.82 12.35 -4.39
CA ILE A 7 9.24 12.65 -5.79
C ILE A 7 9.33 14.17 -6.06
N THR A 8 8.57 15.01 -5.34
CA THR A 8 8.57 16.47 -5.52
C THR A 8 9.90 17.16 -5.18
N ARG A 9 10.79 16.52 -4.41
CA ARG A 9 12.17 17.00 -4.19
C ARG A 9 13.19 16.51 -5.22
N ALA A 10 12.80 15.61 -6.13
CA ALA A 10 13.69 14.97 -7.08
C ALA A 10 13.60 15.54 -8.52
N SER A 11 12.76 16.55 -8.77
CA SER A 11 12.44 17.02 -10.14
C SER A 11 13.62 17.60 -10.94
N THR A 12 14.77 17.87 -10.31
CA THR A 12 16.00 18.32 -10.96
C THR A 12 17.07 17.22 -11.13
N ARG A 13 16.78 15.97 -10.75
CA ARG A 13 17.74 14.85 -10.78
C ARG A 13 17.16 13.63 -11.50
N ARG A 14 17.98 12.96 -12.31
CA ARG A 14 17.64 11.65 -12.88
C ARG A 14 17.40 10.67 -11.73
N ALA A 15 16.24 10.02 -11.70
CA ALA A 15 15.83 9.09 -10.65
C ALA A 15 14.96 7.97 -11.22
N VAL A 16 15.01 6.80 -10.58
CA VAL A 16 14.12 5.67 -10.86
C VAL A 16 12.98 5.69 -9.84
N VAL A 17 11.74 5.49 -10.30
CA VAL A 17 10.56 5.36 -9.43
C VAL A 17 10.17 3.89 -9.37
N GLN A 18 10.33 3.28 -8.19
CA GLN A 18 9.93 1.89 -7.94
C GLN A 18 8.74 1.85 -6.98
N GLN A 19 7.83 0.91 -7.23
CA GLN A 19 6.75 0.58 -6.29
C GLN A 19 7.34 0.06 -4.98
N ALA A 20 7.04 0.74 -3.86
CA ALA A 20 7.40 0.24 -2.54
C ALA A 20 6.65 -1.07 -2.23
N LEU A 21 7.37 -2.09 -1.77
CA LEU A 21 6.82 -3.40 -1.43
C LEU A 21 5.75 -3.26 -0.32
N SER A 22 4.53 -3.69 -0.61
CA SER A 22 3.34 -3.48 0.26
C SER A 22 3.35 -4.30 1.54
N ALA A 23 3.99 -5.47 1.50
CA ALA A 23 4.09 -6.44 2.59
C ALA A 23 5.52 -6.98 2.67
N ALA A 24 6.49 -6.12 3.00
CA ALA A 24 7.87 -6.53 3.22
C ALA A 24 8.00 -7.41 4.46
N LEU A 25 8.83 -8.45 4.40
CA LEU A 25 9.17 -9.30 5.55
C LEU A 25 9.80 -8.45 6.66
N LEU A 26 9.24 -8.56 7.85
CA LEU A 26 9.68 -7.83 9.04
C LEU A 26 10.46 -8.77 9.96
N VAL A 27 11.62 -8.32 10.43
CA VAL A 27 12.38 -8.99 11.50
C VAL A 27 12.56 -7.99 12.63
N HIS A 28 12.13 -8.36 13.84
CA HIS A 28 11.96 -7.44 14.97
C HIS A 28 11.14 -6.19 14.61
N GLY A 29 10.09 -6.34 13.79
CA GLY A 29 9.24 -5.23 13.32
C GLY A 29 9.91 -4.27 12.33
N GLN A 30 11.10 -4.57 11.81
CA GLN A 30 11.81 -3.76 10.83
C GLN A 30 11.92 -4.47 9.48
N PRO A 31 11.67 -3.79 8.34
CA PRO A 31 11.82 -4.39 7.02
C PRO A 31 13.26 -4.86 6.77
N VAL A 32 13.42 -6.07 6.26
CA VAL A 32 14.74 -6.65 5.96
C VAL A 32 15.20 -6.28 4.55
N SER A 33 16.49 -5.95 4.43
CA SER A 33 17.22 -5.89 3.17
C SER A 33 18.33 -6.95 3.19
N LEU A 34 18.37 -7.83 2.20
CA LEU A 34 19.43 -8.81 2.01
C LEU A 34 20.40 -8.29 0.95
N ARG A 35 21.69 -8.55 1.13
CA ARG A 35 22.71 -8.44 0.07
C ARG A 35 23.35 -9.79 -0.10
N VAL A 36 23.14 -10.41 -1.26
CA VAL A 36 23.80 -11.66 -1.66
C VAL A 36 24.94 -11.35 -2.61
N PHE A 37 25.96 -12.21 -2.63
CA PHE A 37 27.07 -12.11 -3.57
C PHE A 37 26.90 -13.13 -4.68
N VAL A 38 26.98 -12.69 -5.94
CA VAL A 38 26.83 -13.53 -7.12
C VAL A 38 28.06 -13.37 -8.00
N LEU A 39 28.80 -14.45 -8.22
CA LEU A 39 29.97 -14.49 -9.09
C LEU A 39 29.56 -15.04 -10.46
N ILE A 40 29.66 -14.22 -11.50
CA ILE A 40 29.51 -14.64 -12.89
C ILE A 40 30.90 -14.99 -13.41
N THR A 41 31.09 -16.22 -13.91
CA THR A 41 32.36 -16.70 -14.49
C THR A 41 32.25 -17.04 -15.98
N SER A 42 31.05 -16.93 -16.55
CA SER A 42 30.81 -16.75 -17.99
C SER A 42 29.46 -16.07 -18.18
N LEU A 43 29.36 -15.15 -19.14
CA LEU A 43 28.10 -14.47 -19.47
C LEU A 43 27.32 -15.20 -20.58
N SER A 44 28.02 -15.78 -21.56
CA SER A 44 27.41 -16.50 -22.67
C SER A 44 28.36 -17.60 -23.19
N PRO A 45 28.05 -18.89 -22.97
CA PRO A 45 26.93 -19.39 -22.18
C PRO A 45 27.01 -18.93 -20.71
N LEU A 46 25.85 -18.73 -20.07
CA LEU A 46 25.75 -18.25 -18.71
C LEU A 46 26.32 -19.28 -17.73
N ARG A 47 27.17 -18.81 -16.82
CA ARG A 47 27.68 -19.60 -15.70
C ARG A 47 27.87 -18.69 -14.49
N ALA A 48 27.13 -19.00 -13.44
CA ALA A 48 27.02 -18.15 -12.27
C ALA A 48 26.94 -18.95 -10.98
N TYR A 49 27.45 -18.36 -9.91
CA TYR A 49 27.51 -18.93 -8.58
C TYR A 49 27.00 -17.91 -7.55
N VAL A 50 26.30 -18.38 -6.52
CA VAL A 50 25.86 -17.55 -5.37
C VAL A 50 26.63 -17.95 -4.12
N HIS A 51 27.02 -16.98 -3.30
CA HIS A 51 27.72 -17.27 -2.05
C HIS A 51 26.75 -17.63 -0.92
N THR A 52 27.09 -18.65 -0.14
CA THR A 52 26.40 -19.11 1.09
C THR A 52 26.44 -18.11 2.26
N GLU A 53 26.92 -16.88 2.02
CA GLU A 53 26.99 -15.80 2.99
C GLU A 53 26.76 -14.45 2.32
N GLY A 54 26.33 -13.49 3.13
CA GLY A 54 25.91 -12.17 2.67
C GLY A 54 25.62 -11.25 3.84
N MET A 55 25.07 -10.06 3.56
CA MET A 55 24.76 -9.06 4.58
C MET A 55 23.26 -8.83 4.70
N VAL A 56 22.75 -8.91 5.92
CA VAL A 56 21.36 -8.63 6.27
C VAL A 56 21.32 -7.28 6.98
N ARG A 57 20.45 -6.38 6.54
CA ARG A 57 20.26 -5.04 7.14
C ARG A 57 18.81 -4.85 7.55
N LEU A 58 18.59 -4.50 8.82
CA LEU A 58 17.28 -4.12 9.33
C LEU A 58 17.06 -2.61 9.09
N ARG A 59 15.98 -2.26 8.38
CA ARG A 59 15.66 -0.87 8.04
C ARG A 59 14.90 -0.21 9.20
N SER A 60 15.58 0.61 10.00
CA SER A 60 14.93 1.36 11.09
C SER A 60 14.00 2.46 10.55
N TYR A 61 12.77 2.52 11.06
CA TYR A 61 11.75 3.48 10.61
C TYR A 61 11.77 4.82 11.39
N ARG A 62 12.77 5.07 12.25
CA ARG A 62 12.84 6.30 13.07
C ARG A 62 13.36 7.49 12.27
N SER A 63 12.44 8.15 11.56
CA SER A 63 12.66 9.50 10.98
C SER A 63 12.17 10.57 11.95
N GLY A 64 13.01 10.94 12.93
CA GLY A 64 12.77 12.07 13.84
C GLY A 64 14.07 12.87 14.06
N PRO A 65 14.04 14.20 14.28
CA PRO A 65 15.25 15.03 14.26
C PRO A 65 16.22 14.81 15.44
N THR A 66 15.81 14.04 16.47
CA THR A 66 16.48 13.97 17.77
C THR A 66 16.70 12.55 18.30
N SER A 67 16.42 11.50 17.52
CA SER A 67 16.80 10.14 17.91
C SER A 67 18.25 9.87 17.55
N ALA A 68 19.09 9.65 18.58
CA ALA A 68 20.49 9.26 18.44
C ALA A 68 20.68 8.10 17.44
N LYS A 69 21.84 8.09 16.76
CA LYS A 69 22.23 7.11 15.74
C LYS A 69 22.10 5.67 16.28
N ALA A 70 20.95 5.04 16.07
CA ALA A 70 20.80 3.61 16.29
C ALA A 70 21.69 2.89 15.26
N SER A 71 22.78 2.27 15.73
CA SER A 71 23.73 1.55 14.87
C SER A 71 22.96 0.54 14.02
N MET A 72 23.06 0.67 12.69
CA MET A 72 22.33 -0.16 11.75
C MET A 72 22.95 -1.56 11.73
N ARG A 73 22.55 -2.40 12.69
CA ARG A 73 23.11 -3.74 12.90
C ARG A 73 23.05 -4.56 11.61
N VAL A 74 24.22 -4.81 11.02
CA VAL A 74 24.40 -5.74 9.91
C VAL A 74 24.63 -7.13 10.48
N GLN A 75 23.98 -8.15 9.91
CA GLN A 75 24.14 -9.54 10.32
C GLN A 75 24.56 -10.43 9.14
N PRO A 76 25.29 -11.55 9.37
CA PRO A 76 25.54 -12.55 8.34
C PRO A 76 24.24 -13.18 7.82
N LEU A 77 24.21 -13.54 6.55
CA LEU A 77 23.05 -14.13 5.89
C LEU A 77 22.71 -15.51 6.47
N SER A 78 23.71 -16.32 6.85
CA SER A 78 23.47 -17.60 7.54
C SER A 78 22.72 -17.46 8.86
N ARG A 79 22.89 -16.33 9.58
CA ARG A 79 22.13 -16.03 10.80
C ARG A 79 20.67 -15.70 10.50
N PHE A 80 20.40 -15.03 9.39
CA PHE A 80 19.05 -14.76 8.93
C PHE A 80 18.33 -16.03 8.46
N TRP A 81 19.00 -16.93 7.73
CA TRP A 81 18.38 -18.20 7.35
C TRP A 81 18.05 -19.10 8.55
N ARG A 82 18.94 -19.20 9.55
CA ARG A 82 18.63 -19.85 10.83
C ARG A 82 17.47 -19.18 11.59
N PHE A 83 17.28 -17.87 11.42
CA PHE A 83 16.10 -17.18 11.96
C PHE A 83 14.83 -17.57 11.19
N VAL A 84 14.86 -17.60 9.86
CA VAL A 84 13.72 -18.03 9.03
C VAL A 84 13.32 -19.47 9.37
N GLU A 85 14.28 -20.39 9.44
CA GLU A 85 14.04 -21.79 9.79
C GLU A 85 13.36 -21.95 11.17
N ARG A 86 13.88 -21.25 12.19
CA ARG A 86 13.37 -21.35 13.57
C ARG A 86 11.98 -20.72 13.78
N ASN A 87 11.62 -19.70 13.02
CA ASN A 87 10.39 -18.92 13.23
C ASN A 87 9.32 -19.17 12.16
N TYR A 88 9.65 -19.83 11.04
CA TYR A 88 8.74 -20.08 9.91
C TYR A 88 8.87 -21.51 9.34
N GLY A 89 9.78 -22.33 9.86
CA GLY A 89 9.95 -23.73 9.49
C GLY A 89 10.89 -23.99 8.31
N ARG A 90 11.34 -25.25 8.22
CA ARG A 90 12.27 -25.75 7.19
C ARG A 90 11.68 -25.72 5.78
N GLN A 91 10.38 -25.98 5.61
CA GLN A 91 9.69 -25.86 4.32
C GLN A 91 9.70 -24.41 3.80
N SER A 92 9.44 -23.43 4.67
CA SER A 92 9.49 -22.00 4.32
C SER A 92 10.91 -21.54 3.97
N LEU A 93 11.92 -22.03 4.70
CA LEU A 93 13.31 -21.82 4.33
C LEU A 93 13.60 -22.36 2.91
N GLN A 94 13.24 -23.61 2.62
CA GLN A 94 13.46 -24.21 1.30
C GLN A 94 12.78 -23.39 0.19
N THR A 95 11.50 -23.04 0.37
CA THR A 95 10.76 -22.20 -0.59
C THR A 95 11.43 -20.83 -0.81
N ALA A 96 11.94 -20.20 0.25
CA ALA A 96 12.64 -18.92 0.16
C ALA A 96 13.95 -19.03 -0.66
N LEU A 97 14.70 -20.10 -0.45
CA LEU A 97 15.99 -20.35 -1.11
C LEU A 97 15.84 -20.75 -2.58
N GLU A 98 14.84 -21.58 -2.90
CA GLU A 98 14.47 -21.94 -4.27
C GLU A 98 13.97 -20.71 -5.03
N SER A 99 13.08 -19.91 -4.42
CA SER A 99 12.60 -18.64 -5.00
C SER A 99 13.71 -17.62 -5.20
N LEU A 100 14.68 -17.54 -4.27
CA LEU A 100 15.86 -16.69 -4.40
C LEU A 100 16.73 -17.10 -5.59
N SER A 101 16.99 -18.40 -5.71
CA SER A 101 17.77 -18.96 -6.81
C SER A 101 17.10 -18.68 -8.15
N ASP A 102 15.78 -18.90 -8.25
CA ASP A 102 15.00 -18.66 -9.46
C ASP A 102 15.03 -17.19 -9.92
N VAL A 103 14.78 -16.26 -9.01
CA VAL A 103 14.81 -14.82 -9.30
C VAL A 103 16.20 -14.38 -9.75
N LEU A 104 17.28 -14.91 -9.15
CA LEU A 104 18.65 -14.60 -9.56
C LEU A 104 18.96 -15.15 -10.96
N VAL A 105 18.65 -16.43 -11.26
CA VAL A 105 18.88 -17.02 -12.59
C VAL A 105 18.13 -16.26 -13.68
N ARG A 106 16.83 -16.00 -13.49
CA ARG A 106 16.02 -15.25 -14.47
C ARG A 106 16.57 -13.84 -14.71
N THR A 107 17.03 -13.17 -13.66
CA THR A 107 17.65 -11.84 -13.77
C THR A 107 18.92 -11.87 -14.62
N LEU A 108 19.74 -12.92 -14.46
CA LEU A 108 20.97 -13.10 -15.23
C LEU A 108 20.72 -13.47 -16.70
N LEU A 109 19.76 -14.34 -16.98
CA LEU A 109 19.35 -14.70 -18.35
C LEU A 109 18.82 -13.48 -19.11
N VAL A 110 18.00 -12.65 -18.46
CA VAL A 110 17.54 -11.37 -19.05
C VAL A 110 18.72 -10.42 -19.28
N ALA A 111 19.69 -10.36 -18.36
CA ALA A 111 20.87 -9.51 -18.51
C ALA A 111 21.76 -9.97 -19.69
N GLU A 112 21.98 -11.27 -19.86
CA GLU A 112 22.66 -11.83 -21.04
C GLU A 112 21.92 -11.43 -22.33
N ALA A 113 20.61 -11.67 -22.40
CA ALA A 113 19.82 -11.44 -23.61
C ALA A 113 19.78 -9.95 -24.02
N VAL A 114 19.73 -9.03 -23.06
CA VAL A 114 19.80 -7.58 -23.28
C VAL A 114 21.20 -7.14 -23.69
N LEU A 115 22.26 -7.75 -23.15
CA LEU A 115 23.64 -7.43 -23.54
C LEU A 115 23.94 -7.91 -24.96
N GLN A 116 23.54 -9.13 -25.32
CA GLN A 116 23.71 -9.70 -26.67
C GLN A 116 23.02 -8.91 -27.79
N SER A 117 21.93 -8.19 -27.49
CA SER A 117 21.14 -7.38 -28.44
C SER A 117 21.59 -5.90 -28.52
N SER A 118 22.62 -5.52 -27.75
CA SER A 118 23.21 -4.18 -27.78
C SER A 118 24.21 -4.00 -28.94
N PRO A 119 24.22 -2.87 -29.66
CA PRO A 119 25.22 -2.59 -30.70
C PRO A 119 26.67 -2.63 -30.19
N LEU A 120 26.89 -2.31 -28.90
CA LEU A 120 28.20 -2.40 -28.25
C LEU A 120 28.71 -3.85 -28.14
N ALA A 121 27.82 -4.84 -28.16
CA ALA A 121 28.19 -6.25 -28.12
C ALA A 121 28.64 -6.82 -29.47
N LEU A 122 28.47 -6.11 -30.60
CA LEU A 122 29.01 -6.54 -31.90
C LEU A 122 30.55 -6.65 -31.89
N GLY A 123 31.23 -5.88 -31.03
CA GLY A 123 32.67 -6.04 -30.78
C GLY A 123 33.02 -7.20 -29.84
N LEU A 124 32.14 -7.53 -28.89
CA LEU A 124 32.33 -8.61 -27.90
C LEU A 124 31.96 -10.00 -28.45
N ARG A 125 31.05 -10.09 -29.42
CA ARG A 125 30.69 -11.33 -30.14
C ARG A 125 31.86 -12.00 -30.88
N LYS A 126 33.03 -11.35 -30.98
CA LYS A 126 34.22 -11.89 -31.68
C LYS A 126 35.24 -12.56 -30.76
N SER A 127 35.01 -12.57 -29.44
CA SER A 127 35.86 -13.30 -28.50
C SER A 127 35.06 -13.62 -27.24
N ARG A 128 34.83 -14.90 -26.95
CA ARG A 128 34.67 -15.30 -25.55
C ARG A 128 35.91 -14.82 -24.80
N LEU A 129 35.72 -14.24 -23.63
CA LEU A 129 36.81 -13.85 -22.73
C LEU A 129 36.90 -14.92 -21.64
N PRO A 130 37.66 -16.02 -21.82
CA PRO A 130 37.67 -17.18 -20.92
C PRO A 130 38.22 -16.90 -19.51
N LYS A 131 38.55 -15.64 -19.20
CA LYS A 131 39.04 -15.16 -17.90
C LYS A 131 38.31 -13.91 -17.39
N CYS A 132 37.20 -13.53 -18.03
CA CYS A 132 36.35 -12.46 -17.50
C CYS A 132 35.40 -13.02 -16.45
N PHE A 133 35.41 -12.41 -15.27
CA PHE A 133 34.49 -12.69 -14.18
C PHE A 133 33.94 -11.38 -13.61
N GLN A 134 32.75 -11.43 -13.01
CA GLN A 134 32.16 -10.28 -12.32
C GLN A 134 31.54 -10.73 -11.01
N LEU A 135 32.00 -10.15 -9.90
CA LEU A 135 31.43 -10.34 -8.58
C LEU A 135 30.41 -9.23 -8.30
N LEU A 136 29.13 -9.59 -8.32
CA LEU A 136 27.99 -8.71 -8.10
C LEU A 136 27.55 -8.73 -6.63
N GLY A 137 27.10 -7.58 -6.13
CA GLY A 137 26.30 -7.49 -4.91
C GLY A 137 24.84 -7.24 -5.29
N VAL A 138 23.97 -8.23 -5.10
CA VAL A 138 22.55 -8.11 -5.41
C VAL A 138 21.77 -7.80 -4.12
N ASP A 139 21.11 -6.65 -4.08
CA ASP A 139 20.25 -6.24 -2.96
C ASP A 139 18.80 -6.66 -3.20
N LEU A 140 18.26 -7.44 -2.27
CA LEU A 140 16.91 -8.00 -2.33
C LEU A 140 16.09 -7.60 -1.10
N THR A 141 14.77 -7.62 -1.26
CA THR A 141 13.80 -7.60 -0.17
C THR A 141 12.84 -8.76 -0.33
N LEU A 142 12.53 -9.46 0.77
CA LEU A 142 11.52 -10.52 0.79
C LEU A 142 10.14 -9.93 1.12
N ASN A 143 9.09 -10.51 0.56
CA ASN A 143 7.72 -10.29 1.05
C ASN A 143 7.35 -11.28 2.17
N THR A 144 6.16 -11.12 2.76
CA THR A 144 5.60 -12.01 3.81
C THR A 144 5.41 -13.47 3.38
N SER A 145 5.42 -13.76 2.07
CA SER A 145 5.35 -15.11 1.49
C SER A 145 6.72 -15.60 0.98
N PHE A 146 7.82 -15.05 1.48
CA PHE A 146 9.20 -15.40 1.12
C PHE A 146 9.60 -15.21 -0.35
N GLN A 147 8.80 -14.52 -1.15
CA GLN A 147 9.14 -14.19 -2.52
C GLN A 147 10.18 -13.05 -2.54
N PRO A 148 11.35 -13.22 -3.18
CA PRO A 148 12.36 -12.17 -3.29
C PRO A 148 12.03 -11.19 -4.42
N VAL A 149 12.28 -9.91 -4.14
CA VAL A 149 12.24 -8.82 -5.11
C VAL A 149 13.62 -8.18 -5.18
N VAL A 150 14.22 -8.16 -6.37
CA VAL A 150 15.49 -7.45 -6.64
C VAL A 150 15.24 -5.95 -6.54
N THR A 151 16.08 -5.25 -5.77
CA THR A 151 16.02 -3.79 -5.58
C THR A 151 17.19 -3.06 -6.22
N GLU A 152 18.39 -3.65 -6.19
CA GLU A 152 19.59 -3.12 -6.87
C GLU A 152 20.50 -4.30 -7.27
N VAL A 153 21.15 -4.21 -8.42
CA VAL A 153 22.28 -5.06 -8.79
C VAL A 153 23.51 -4.18 -8.88
N ASN A 154 24.46 -4.36 -7.96
CA ASN A 154 25.65 -3.54 -7.87
C ASN A 154 26.85 -4.28 -8.50
N GLY A 155 27.39 -3.73 -9.58
CA GLY A 155 28.56 -4.27 -10.28
C GLY A 155 29.89 -4.09 -9.54
N GLN A 156 29.97 -3.18 -8.56
CA GLN A 156 31.17 -2.88 -7.79
C GLN A 156 30.84 -2.85 -6.28
N PRO A 157 30.47 -4.00 -5.67
CA PRO A 157 30.12 -4.04 -4.26
C PRO A 157 31.33 -3.67 -3.38
N SER A 158 31.09 -2.83 -2.36
CA SER A 158 32.17 -2.30 -1.52
C SER A 158 32.80 -3.36 -0.60
N PHE A 159 34.01 -3.78 -0.94
CA PHE A 159 34.88 -4.62 -0.11
C PHE A 159 35.77 -3.83 0.87
N TYR A 160 35.57 -2.52 1.01
CA TYR A 160 36.34 -1.71 1.97
C TYR A 160 36.25 -2.26 3.39
N ARG A 161 37.40 -2.44 4.05
CA ARG A 161 37.50 -2.89 5.45
C ARG A 161 37.21 -1.70 6.37
N SER A 162 36.13 -1.78 7.15
CA SER A 162 35.83 -0.73 8.14
C SER A 162 36.83 -0.85 9.30
N PRO A 163 37.46 0.24 9.76
CA PRO A 163 38.37 0.21 10.91
C PRO A 163 37.66 0.12 12.27
N ARG A 164 36.32 -0.06 12.29
CA ARG A 164 35.52 -0.15 13.52
C ARG A 164 35.38 -1.60 13.97
N ALA A 165 35.62 -1.87 15.25
CA ALA A 165 35.46 -3.20 15.84
C ALA A 165 34.04 -3.77 15.67
N GLU A 166 33.00 -2.94 15.68
CA GLU A 166 31.60 -3.35 15.44
C GLU A 166 31.39 -3.98 14.05
N ASP A 167 32.17 -3.59 13.05
CA ASP A 167 32.04 -4.04 11.66
C ASP A 167 32.90 -5.29 11.35
N GLU A 168 33.74 -5.74 12.27
CA GLU A 168 34.72 -6.81 12.02
C GLU A 168 34.11 -8.15 11.57
N PRO A 169 32.93 -8.59 12.06
CA PRO A 169 32.23 -9.75 11.49
C PRO A 169 31.90 -9.60 10.00
N THR A 170 31.64 -8.36 9.53
CA THR A 170 31.37 -8.08 8.11
C THR A 170 32.65 -7.96 7.29
N ASN A 171 33.75 -7.49 7.90
CA ASN A 171 35.08 -7.49 7.28
C ASN A 171 35.55 -8.92 7.01
N GLY A 172 35.45 -9.81 8.00
CA GLY A 172 35.79 -11.23 7.84
C GLY A 172 34.93 -11.94 6.80
N LEU A 173 33.63 -11.61 6.72
CA LEU A 173 32.73 -12.13 5.67
C LEU A 173 33.18 -11.67 4.27
N LYS A 174 33.44 -10.37 4.09
CA LYS A 174 33.96 -9.80 2.83
C LYS A 174 35.26 -10.48 2.38
N GLN A 175 36.18 -10.73 3.32
CA GLN A 175 37.45 -11.37 3.03
C GLN A 175 37.27 -12.84 2.59
N ARG A 176 36.36 -13.59 3.23
CA ARG A 176 36.01 -14.97 2.79
C ARG A 176 35.43 -14.99 1.38
N VAL A 177 34.44 -14.14 1.08
CA VAL A 177 33.83 -14.05 -0.26
C VAL A 177 34.87 -13.80 -1.36
N LEU A 178 35.89 -12.98 -1.10
CA LEU A 178 36.99 -12.75 -2.04
C LEU A 178 37.95 -13.93 -2.15
N ALA A 179 38.31 -14.57 -1.03
CA ALA A 179 39.17 -15.74 -1.02
C ALA A 179 38.53 -16.93 -1.77
N ASP A 180 37.26 -17.20 -1.51
CA ASP A 180 36.50 -18.26 -2.17
C ASP A 180 36.31 -17.98 -3.67
N ALA A 181 36.15 -16.71 -4.06
CA ALA A 181 36.07 -16.33 -5.48
C ALA A 181 37.41 -16.58 -6.21
N VAL A 182 38.53 -16.23 -5.58
CA VAL A 182 39.88 -16.52 -6.12
C VAL A 182 40.11 -18.03 -6.22
N ASN A 183 39.73 -18.80 -5.20
CA ASN A 183 39.86 -20.26 -5.21
C ASN A 183 39.02 -20.91 -6.33
N LEU A 184 37.76 -20.49 -6.48
CA LEU A 184 36.87 -20.96 -7.53
C LEU A 184 37.45 -20.69 -8.92
N LEU A 185 37.86 -19.45 -9.19
CA LEU A 185 38.35 -18.99 -10.50
C LEU A 185 39.71 -19.59 -10.92
N PHE A 186 40.64 -19.74 -9.97
CA PHE A 186 42.05 -20.04 -10.27
C PHE A 186 42.56 -21.39 -9.72
N GLY A 187 41.74 -22.15 -9.01
CA GLY A 187 42.08 -23.50 -8.57
C GLY A 187 42.38 -24.41 -9.77
N ALA A 188 43.54 -25.09 -9.74
CA ALA A 188 44.00 -25.94 -10.82
C ALA A 188 43.61 -27.40 -10.59
N ARG A 189 42.71 -27.94 -11.42
CA ARG A 189 42.30 -29.34 -11.42
C ARG A 189 42.06 -29.82 -12.84
N SER A 190 42.66 -30.95 -13.22
CA SER A 190 42.31 -31.61 -14.49
C SER A 190 40.94 -32.28 -14.35
N VAL A 191 40.11 -32.09 -15.36
CA VAL A 191 38.79 -32.75 -15.50
C VAL A 191 38.61 -33.31 -16.91
N ALA A 192 39.66 -33.33 -17.74
CA ALA A 192 39.58 -33.66 -19.16
C ALA A 192 39.04 -35.08 -19.40
N ASP A 193 39.59 -36.06 -18.68
CA ASP A 193 39.23 -37.48 -18.86
C ASP A 193 37.76 -37.73 -18.46
N GLN A 194 37.36 -37.25 -17.27
CA GLN A 194 35.95 -37.30 -16.80
C GLN A 194 34.99 -36.58 -17.75
N MET A 195 35.44 -35.50 -18.40
CA MET A 195 34.62 -34.72 -19.32
C MET A 195 34.46 -35.43 -20.67
N ALA A 196 35.50 -36.11 -21.15
CA ALA A 196 35.46 -36.90 -22.38
C ALA A 196 34.55 -38.13 -22.21
N GLU A 197 34.74 -38.90 -21.13
CA GLU A 197 33.91 -40.04 -20.77
C GLU A 197 32.43 -39.65 -20.61
N ALA A 198 32.15 -38.55 -19.90
CA ALA A 198 30.77 -38.06 -19.74
C ALA A 198 30.13 -37.49 -21.02
N ILE A 199 30.92 -37.06 -22.02
CA ILE A 199 30.36 -36.68 -23.33
C ILE A 199 29.99 -37.94 -24.13
N ASP A 200 30.88 -38.93 -24.17
CA ASP A 200 30.69 -40.19 -24.89
C ASP A 200 29.50 -41.00 -24.32
N GLU A 201 29.34 -41.04 -22.99
CA GLU A 201 28.20 -41.69 -22.32
C GLU A 201 26.84 -41.01 -22.55
N VAL A 202 26.81 -39.70 -22.76
CA VAL A 202 25.57 -38.89 -22.67
C VAL A 202 25.01 -38.50 -24.03
N PHE A 203 25.84 -38.47 -25.09
CA PHE A 203 25.42 -37.99 -26.40
C PHE A 203 25.90 -38.87 -27.56
N GLU A 204 24.94 -39.54 -28.22
CA GLU A 204 25.20 -40.31 -29.46
C GLU A 204 25.35 -39.40 -30.70
N ASN A 205 24.71 -38.23 -30.72
CA ASN A 205 24.60 -37.34 -31.89
C ASN A 205 25.33 -35.98 -31.75
N LEU A 206 26.31 -35.87 -30.84
CA LEU A 206 27.05 -34.62 -30.60
C LEU A 206 28.39 -34.60 -31.35
N GLY A 207 28.56 -33.64 -32.27
CA GLY A 207 29.79 -33.49 -33.03
C GLY A 207 30.87 -32.67 -32.31
N ILE A 208 32.12 -32.83 -32.71
CA ILE A 208 33.22 -31.90 -32.39
C ILE A 208 33.74 -31.25 -33.68
N MET A 209 33.77 -29.92 -33.72
CA MET A 209 34.27 -29.16 -34.86
C MET A 209 35.72 -29.53 -35.18
N GLY A 210 36.01 -29.89 -36.43
CA GLY A 210 37.35 -30.26 -36.88
C GLY A 210 37.79 -31.69 -36.54
N LEU A 211 36.96 -32.50 -35.88
CA LEU A 211 37.23 -33.92 -35.61
C LEU A 211 36.10 -34.83 -36.13
N SER A 212 34.87 -34.61 -35.69
CA SER A 212 33.73 -35.52 -35.93
C SER A 212 32.43 -34.84 -36.38
N CYS A 213 32.39 -33.51 -36.49
CA CYS A 213 31.17 -32.79 -36.89
C CYS A 213 30.65 -33.20 -38.28
N GLN A 214 29.43 -33.73 -38.34
CA GLN A 214 28.69 -34.09 -39.56
C GLN A 214 27.35 -33.33 -39.59
N ILE A 215 26.72 -33.25 -40.77
CA ILE A 215 25.42 -32.57 -40.98
C ILE A 215 24.28 -33.23 -40.17
N SER A 216 24.44 -34.51 -39.79
CA SER A 216 23.51 -35.30 -38.98
C SER A 216 23.58 -35.02 -37.48
N HIS A 217 24.54 -34.22 -36.99
CA HIS A 217 24.66 -33.91 -35.56
C HIS A 217 23.80 -32.72 -35.17
N ASP A 218 23.06 -32.85 -34.06
CA ASP A 218 22.16 -31.80 -33.55
C ASP A 218 22.91 -30.53 -33.11
N LEU A 219 24.16 -30.69 -32.66
CA LEU A 219 25.07 -29.62 -32.29
C LEU A 219 26.53 -30.08 -32.51
N CYS A 220 27.41 -29.17 -32.91
CA CYS A 220 28.85 -29.44 -33.04
C CYS A 220 29.68 -28.55 -32.13
N LEU A 221 30.23 -29.09 -31.05
CA LEU A 221 31.04 -28.33 -30.08
C LEU A 221 32.30 -27.75 -30.70
N SER A 222 32.54 -26.46 -30.48
CA SER A 222 33.81 -25.80 -30.76
C SER A 222 34.85 -26.09 -29.67
N ARG A 223 36.11 -25.75 -29.93
CA ARG A 223 37.16 -25.72 -28.89
C ARG A 223 36.77 -24.85 -27.69
N GLU A 224 36.06 -23.74 -27.90
CA GLU A 224 35.65 -22.86 -26.82
C GLU A 224 34.48 -23.44 -26.01
N ASP A 225 33.64 -24.28 -26.61
CA ASP A 225 32.57 -25.00 -25.90
C ASP A 225 33.15 -26.10 -25.02
N LEU A 226 34.12 -26.87 -25.52
CA LEU A 226 34.84 -27.86 -24.74
C LEU A 226 35.55 -27.22 -23.54
N LEU A 227 36.20 -26.07 -23.73
CA LEU A 227 36.79 -25.28 -22.64
C LEU A 227 35.73 -24.83 -21.63
N PHE A 228 34.60 -24.30 -22.08
CA PHE A 228 33.50 -23.91 -21.19
C PHE A 228 32.94 -25.09 -20.38
N LEU A 229 32.79 -26.27 -21.00
CA LEU A 229 32.32 -27.49 -20.31
C LEU A 229 33.34 -27.97 -19.26
N MET A 230 34.63 -28.01 -19.61
CA MET A 230 35.71 -28.33 -18.68
C MET A 230 35.78 -27.31 -17.52
N ASP A 231 35.71 -26.02 -17.81
CA ASP A 231 35.69 -24.97 -16.78
C ASP A 231 34.46 -25.13 -15.87
N THR A 232 33.29 -25.46 -16.42
CA THR A 232 32.05 -25.70 -15.66
C THR A 232 32.19 -26.86 -14.69
N ARG A 233 32.78 -27.98 -15.12
CA ARG A 233 33.07 -29.14 -14.26
C ARG A 233 34.19 -28.85 -13.25
N ARG A 234 35.23 -28.10 -13.63
CA ARG A 234 36.30 -27.70 -12.70
C ARG A 234 35.75 -26.85 -11.56
N GLU A 235 35.03 -25.79 -11.88
CA GLU A 235 34.51 -24.83 -10.90
C GLU A 235 33.46 -25.46 -9.98
N SER A 236 32.61 -26.38 -10.47
CA SER A 236 31.65 -27.09 -9.61
C SER A 236 32.30 -28.03 -8.59
N MET A 237 33.56 -28.44 -8.81
CA MET A 237 34.34 -29.26 -7.88
C MET A 237 35.18 -28.48 -6.87
N GLN A 238 35.19 -27.14 -6.90
CA GLN A 238 36.04 -26.30 -6.05
C GLN A 238 35.36 -24.99 -5.58
N THR A 239 34.04 -25.04 -5.33
CA THR A 239 33.24 -23.82 -5.12
C THR A 239 33.54 -23.06 -3.82
N GLY A 240 34.11 -23.70 -2.80
CA GLY A 240 34.31 -23.08 -1.48
C GLY A 240 32.98 -22.66 -0.85
N GLY A 241 32.88 -21.43 -0.35
CA GLY A 241 31.62 -20.84 0.10
C GLY A 241 30.63 -20.47 -1.01
N PHE A 242 31.00 -20.56 -2.29
CA PHE A 242 30.06 -20.42 -3.41
C PHE A 242 29.32 -21.72 -3.72
N GLN A 243 28.23 -21.59 -4.47
CA GLN A 243 27.43 -22.68 -5.00
C GLN A 243 26.94 -22.36 -6.39
N GLN A 244 26.83 -23.39 -7.23
CA GLN A 244 26.44 -23.23 -8.62
C GLN A 244 24.96 -22.84 -8.71
N LEU A 245 24.72 -21.62 -9.18
CA LEU A 245 23.39 -21.05 -9.39
C LEU A 245 22.85 -21.48 -10.76
N TYR A 246 23.73 -21.48 -11.78
CA TYR A 246 23.44 -21.97 -13.13
C TYR A 246 24.75 -22.33 -13.86
N PRO A 247 24.79 -23.40 -14.68
CA PRO A 247 23.78 -24.43 -14.84
C PRO A 247 23.81 -25.48 -13.72
N THR A 248 22.67 -26.13 -13.46
CA THR A 248 22.49 -27.18 -12.44
C THR A 248 21.62 -28.30 -12.99
N TYR A 249 21.56 -29.47 -12.34
CA TYR A 249 20.70 -30.59 -12.76
C TYR A 249 19.20 -30.23 -12.85
N LYS A 250 18.74 -29.29 -12.00
CA LYS A 250 17.39 -28.71 -12.00
C LYS A 250 17.17 -27.62 -13.07
N SER A 251 18.22 -27.13 -13.74
CA SER A 251 18.12 -25.96 -14.63
C SER A 251 17.26 -26.18 -15.88
N GLY A 252 16.86 -27.42 -16.21
CA GLY A 252 15.90 -27.68 -17.29
C GLY A 252 14.56 -26.93 -17.15
N GLN A 253 14.20 -26.48 -15.93
CA GLN A 253 13.04 -25.59 -15.70
C GLN A 253 13.15 -24.22 -16.39
N TYR A 254 14.33 -23.83 -16.87
CA TYR A 254 14.56 -22.57 -17.57
C TYR A 254 14.41 -22.67 -19.09
N LYS A 255 14.27 -23.86 -19.68
CA LYS A 255 14.23 -24.05 -21.14
C LYS A 255 13.21 -23.13 -21.83
N THR A 256 11.95 -23.17 -21.40
CA THR A 256 10.88 -22.32 -21.96
C THR A 256 11.17 -20.83 -21.84
N PHE A 257 11.74 -20.39 -20.72
CA PHE A 257 12.09 -18.98 -20.51
C PHE A 257 13.29 -18.53 -21.36
N ILE A 258 14.24 -19.43 -21.64
CA ILE A 258 15.36 -19.18 -22.56
C ILE A 258 14.82 -19.05 -23.99
N ASP A 259 13.94 -19.95 -24.41
CA ASP A 259 13.32 -19.94 -25.75
C ASP A 259 12.49 -18.65 -25.98
N GLU A 260 11.75 -18.19 -24.97
CA GLU A 260 11.02 -16.91 -24.99
C GLU A 260 11.98 -15.71 -25.17
N LEU A 261 13.16 -15.72 -24.53
CA LEU A 261 14.14 -14.65 -24.66
C LEU A 261 14.78 -14.60 -26.06
N GLU A 262 15.06 -15.75 -26.68
CA GLU A 262 15.57 -15.80 -28.07
C GLU A 262 14.55 -15.25 -29.07
N GLN A 263 13.27 -15.61 -28.93
CA GLN A 263 12.20 -15.09 -29.79
C GLN A 263 12.08 -13.57 -29.70
N LEU A 264 12.21 -12.99 -28.49
CA LEU A 264 12.20 -11.54 -28.27
C LEU A 264 13.42 -10.84 -28.89
N GLN A 265 14.59 -11.49 -28.92
CA GLN A 265 15.78 -10.98 -29.60
C GLN A 265 15.61 -10.95 -31.12
N MET A 266 15.05 -12.01 -31.72
CA MET A 266 14.82 -12.07 -33.17
C MET A 266 13.84 -10.98 -33.63
N GLY A 267 12.69 -10.82 -32.96
CA GLY A 267 11.73 -9.77 -33.31
C GLY A 267 12.25 -8.33 -33.14
N THR A 268 13.22 -8.09 -32.25
CA THR A 268 13.86 -6.76 -32.12
C THR A 268 14.96 -6.49 -33.15
N LEU A 269 15.48 -7.52 -33.84
CA LEU A 269 16.37 -7.39 -34.99
C LEU A 269 15.58 -7.06 -36.27
N GLU A 270 14.48 -7.78 -36.52
CA GLU A 270 13.58 -7.52 -37.65
C GLU A 270 13.02 -6.09 -37.64
N ALA A 271 12.54 -5.63 -36.48
CA ALA A 271 11.99 -4.28 -36.30
C ALA A 271 13.00 -3.14 -36.50
N ARG A 272 14.30 -3.42 -36.63
CA ARG A 272 15.37 -2.44 -36.87
C ARG A 272 15.78 -2.30 -38.34
N GLY A 273 15.11 -2.99 -39.26
CA GLY A 273 15.37 -2.85 -40.70
C GLY A 273 16.74 -3.40 -41.14
N ALA A 274 17.29 -4.37 -40.41
CA ALA A 274 18.48 -5.09 -40.80
C ALA A 274 18.13 -6.18 -41.83
N THR A 275 17.71 -5.75 -43.03
CA THR A 275 17.58 -6.64 -44.19
C THR A 275 18.95 -6.89 -44.82
N GLU A 276 19.22 -8.16 -45.07
CA GLU A 276 20.34 -8.73 -45.87
C GLU A 276 21.71 -8.85 -45.19
N ASP A 277 22.39 -9.95 -45.54
CA ASP A 277 23.74 -10.39 -45.14
C ASP A 277 24.06 -10.66 -43.66
N ILE A 278 23.22 -11.50 -43.03
CA ILE A 278 23.74 -12.57 -42.16
C ILE A 278 23.23 -13.93 -42.68
N GLN A 279 23.91 -14.44 -43.72
CA GLN A 279 24.09 -15.88 -43.83
C GLN A 279 24.61 -16.43 -42.49
N ARG A 280 24.25 -17.66 -42.12
CA ARG A 280 24.88 -18.44 -41.03
C ARG A 280 26.35 -18.74 -41.35
N SER A 281 27.16 -17.70 -41.40
CA SER A 281 28.57 -17.69 -41.76
C SER A 281 29.41 -18.07 -40.54
N SER A 282 29.42 -19.37 -40.23
CA SER A 282 30.45 -20.06 -39.44
C SER A 282 31.03 -19.25 -38.25
N GLY A 283 30.14 -18.73 -37.39
CA GLY A 283 30.51 -18.09 -36.13
C GLY A 283 30.56 -19.14 -35.04
N SER A 284 31.75 -19.60 -34.67
CA SER A 284 32.01 -20.82 -33.87
C SER A 284 31.69 -20.71 -32.37
N GLN A 285 30.65 -19.98 -31.96
CA GLN A 285 30.32 -19.72 -30.55
C GLN A 285 28.82 -19.89 -30.28
N HIS A 286 28.50 -20.95 -29.53
CA HIS A 286 27.17 -21.25 -29.02
C HIS A 286 26.77 -20.36 -27.83
N GLY A 287 25.53 -19.92 -27.78
CA GLY A 287 24.98 -19.14 -26.68
C GLY A 287 24.51 -20.00 -25.50
N THR A 288 23.85 -19.38 -24.52
CA THR A 288 23.19 -20.11 -23.43
C THR A 288 22.13 -21.08 -23.92
N ALA A 289 21.31 -20.71 -24.92
CA ALA A 289 20.26 -21.58 -25.44
C ALA A 289 20.80 -22.84 -26.11
N ASP A 290 21.75 -22.69 -27.02
CA ASP A 290 22.45 -23.78 -27.71
C ASP A 290 23.11 -24.76 -26.72
N MET A 291 23.82 -24.22 -25.71
CA MET A 291 24.55 -25.05 -24.74
C MET A 291 23.66 -25.56 -23.61
N HIS A 292 22.47 -25.02 -23.39
CA HIS A 292 21.54 -25.42 -22.32
C HIS A 292 21.26 -26.93 -22.25
N PRO A 293 20.82 -27.60 -23.33
CA PRO A 293 20.57 -29.04 -23.28
C PRO A 293 21.83 -29.83 -22.94
N VAL A 294 22.97 -29.46 -23.51
CA VAL A 294 24.27 -30.12 -23.28
C VAL A 294 24.69 -30.00 -21.82
N VAL A 295 24.71 -28.79 -21.26
CA VAL A 295 25.13 -28.58 -19.87
C VAL A 295 24.17 -29.21 -18.86
N VAL A 296 22.87 -29.20 -19.12
CA VAL A 296 21.88 -29.81 -18.22
C VAL A 296 21.99 -31.34 -18.23
N ALA A 297 22.18 -31.97 -19.39
CA ALA A 297 22.38 -33.41 -19.49
C ALA A 297 23.65 -33.87 -18.77
N LEU A 298 24.78 -33.16 -18.97
CA LEU A 298 26.03 -33.41 -18.27
C LEU A 298 25.91 -33.18 -16.75
N GLN A 299 25.23 -32.12 -16.32
CA GLN A 299 24.96 -31.89 -14.89
C GLN A 299 24.07 -32.98 -14.28
N ARG A 300 23.15 -33.59 -15.03
CA ARG A 300 22.39 -34.75 -14.57
C ARG A 300 23.27 -36.00 -14.48
N HIS A 301 24.09 -36.28 -15.48
CA HIS A 301 25.07 -37.38 -15.45
C HIS A 301 25.99 -37.27 -14.21
N PHE A 302 26.61 -36.10 -13.99
CA PHE A 302 27.51 -35.89 -12.86
C PHE A 302 26.83 -35.86 -11.48
N ASN A 303 25.50 -35.75 -11.43
CA ASN A 303 24.70 -35.73 -10.21
C ASN A 303 23.60 -36.81 -10.22
N ARG A 304 23.81 -37.97 -10.87
CA ARG A 304 22.85 -39.10 -10.95
C ARG A 304 22.27 -39.47 -9.57
N HIS A 305 23.11 -39.53 -8.53
CA HIS A 305 22.72 -39.79 -7.13
C HIS A 305 21.73 -38.79 -6.51
N LEU A 306 21.55 -37.59 -7.09
CA LEU A 306 20.60 -36.56 -6.63
C LEU A 306 19.38 -36.42 -7.57
N ALA A 307 19.29 -37.27 -8.59
CA ALA A 307 18.25 -37.24 -9.62
C ALA A 307 17.23 -38.39 -9.51
N ASP A 308 17.62 -39.52 -8.91
CA ASP A 308 16.80 -40.74 -8.83
C ASP A 308 15.94 -40.87 -7.54
N ASP A 309 15.89 -39.83 -6.68
CA ASP A 309 15.06 -39.82 -5.47
C ASP A 309 13.56 -39.76 -5.78
N ASN A 310 12.99 -40.93 -6.11
CA ASN A 310 11.56 -41.16 -6.20
C ASN A 310 11.22 -42.48 -5.48
N TYR A 311 10.57 -42.37 -4.32
CA TYR A 311 10.00 -43.46 -3.50
C TYR A 311 10.94 -44.31 -2.61
N SER A 312 11.25 -43.81 -1.40
CA SER A 312 11.39 -44.65 -0.18
C SER A 312 11.22 -43.83 1.10
N ASP A 313 10.59 -44.41 2.15
CA ASP A 313 10.34 -43.76 3.45
C ASP A 313 11.60 -43.66 4.32
N LEU A 314 12.46 -42.68 4.02
CA LEU A 314 13.47 -42.17 4.94
C LEU A 314 13.42 -40.64 4.95
N GLU A 315 13.59 -40.02 6.12
CA GLU A 315 13.51 -38.57 6.25
C GLU A 315 14.53 -37.86 5.33
N PRO A 316 14.10 -36.90 4.49
CA PRO A 316 15.02 -36.22 3.59
C PRO A 316 15.92 -35.28 4.39
N GLU A 317 17.19 -35.65 4.54
CA GLU A 317 18.26 -34.73 4.97
C GLU A 317 18.29 -33.49 4.07
N PRO A 318 18.70 -32.31 4.59
CA PRO A 318 18.33 -31.03 3.99
C PRO A 318 19.05 -30.80 2.66
N SER A 319 18.31 -30.16 1.75
CA SER A 319 18.82 -29.60 0.49
C SER A 319 20.22 -29.02 0.67
N ASP A 320 21.22 -29.56 -0.04
CA ASP A 320 22.67 -29.27 0.12
C ASP A 320 23.09 -27.82 -0.20
N VAL A 321 22.13 -26.93 -0.39
CA VAL A 321 22.32 -25.53 -0.75
C VAL A 321 22.72 -24.67 0.47
N TRP A 322 22.51 -25.05 1.74
CA TRP A 322 22.95 -24.18 2.87
C TRP A 322 23.50 -24.93 4.09
N LYS A 323 24.42 -25.89 3.89
CA LYS A 323 25.26 -26.45 4.97
C LYS A 323 26.37 -25.46 5.34
N GLY A 324 26.16 -24.69 6.41
CA GLY A 324 27.18 -23.79 6.95
C GLY A 324 28.38 -24.56 7.53
N THR A 325 29.60 -24.04 7.31
CA THR A 325 30.83 -24.64 7.85
C THR A 325 30.81 -24.68 9.38
N ASN A 326 30.71 -25.88 9.96
CA ASN A 326 31.02 -26.10 11.36
C ASN A 326 32.52 -25.93 11.57
N ASN A 327 32.92 -24.97 12.41
CA ASN A 327 34.27 -24.95 12.98
C ASN A 327 34.13 -24.93 14.51
N SER A 328 34.68 -25.98 15.13
CA SER A 328 34.58 -26.29 16.55
C SER A 328 35.66 -25.57 17.35
N SER A 329 35.27 -24.63 18.22
CA SER A 329 36.15 -24.14 19.30
C SER A 329 35.39 -23.31 20.36
N ALA A 330 34.71 -23.99 21.30
CA ALA A 330 34.44 -23.52 22.67
C ALA A 330 33.76 -24.66 23.47
N GLN A 331 34.44 -25.21 24.47
CA GLN A 331 33.87 -26.16 25.44
C GLN A 331 33.43 -25.42 26.71
N HIS A 332 32.49 -26.02 27.47
CA HIS A 332 32.12 -25.68 28.87
C HIS A 332 31.50 -24.26 29.07
N THR A 333 30.53 -23.97 29.94
CA THR A 333 29.71 -24.70 30.96
C THR A 333 28.48 -23.81 31.29
N ASP A 334 27.38 -24.21 31.95
CA ASP A 334 27.00 -25.48 32.61
C ASP A 334 25.46 -25.72 32.53
N LYS A 335 24.89 -26.47 33.48
CA LYS A 335 23.45 -26.69 33.75
C LYS A 335 22.97 -26.02 35.05
N GLN A 336 21.66 -26.20 35.34
CA GLN A 336 20.88 -25.74 36.52
C GLN A 336 20.38 -24.28 36.38
N GLU A 337 19.15 -23.92 36.75
CA GLU A 337 18.12 -24.59 37.59
C GLU A 337 16.74 -24.64 36.90
N GLU A 338 15.92 -25.64 37.25
CA GLU A 338 14.45 -25.64 37.08
C GLU A 338 13.75 -25.29 38.41
N ASP A 339 12.45 -25.07 38.36
CA ASP A 339 11.49 -24.90 39.47
C ASP A 339 11.53 -23.61 40.31
N PHE A 340 10.52 -22.76 40.09
CA PHE A 340 9.67 -22.34 41.21
C PHE A 340 8.20 -22.19 40.78
N LEU A 341 7.29 -22.60 41.67
CA LEU A 341 5.89 -22.93 41.35
C LEU A 341 4.92 -21.74 41.31
N SER A 342 3.97 -21.83 40.38
CA SER A 342 2.51 -21.62 40.56
C SER A 342 1.96 -20.37 41.28
N GLY A 343 1.06 -19.65 40.59
CA GLY A 343 0.04 -18.83 41.24
C GLY A 343 -0.76 -17.93 40.29
N GLY A 344 -2.04 -18.25 40.04
CA GLY A 344 -2.98 -17.32 39.40
C GLY A 344 -3.87 -17.87 38.26
N GLN A 345 -4.86 -18.71 38.59
CA GLN A 345 -6.16 -18.65 37.88
C GLN A 345 -6.81 -17.28 38.24
N ASP A 346 -7.72 -16.66 37.48
CA ASP A 346 -9.04 -17.21 37.15
C ASP A 346 -9.91 -16.26 36.26
N PHE A 347 -10.99 -16.80 35.65
CA PHE A 347 -12.11 -16.11 34.93
C PHE A 347 -11.81 -15.23 33.67
N TYR A 348 -12.62 -15.20 32.59
CA TYR A 348 -14.00 -15.66 32.33
C TYR A 348 -14.14 -16.45 31.01
N ALA A 349 -15.01 -17.45 30.98
CA ALA A 349 -15.48 -18.10 29.76
C ALA A 349 -16.60 -17.30 29.06
N TRP A 350 -16.60 -17.28 27.72
CA TRP A 350 -17.72 -16.82 26.89
C TRP A 350 -18.10 -17.92 25.89
N SER A 351 -19.32 -18.44 26.01
CA SER A 351 -19.87 -19.49 25.16
C SER A 351 -20.79 -18.89 24.08
N GLN A 352 -20.42 -18.99 22.80
CA GLN A 352 -21.32 -18.85 21.64
C GLN A 352 -20.82 -19.67 20.43
N PRO A 353 -21.70 -20.01 19.47
CA PRO A 353 -21.64 -21.31 18.78
C PRO A 353 -20.79 -21.37 17.50
N THR A 354 -20.39 -22.60 17.15
CA THR A 354 -19.69 -23.01 15.92
C THR A 354 -18.39 -22.28 15.58
N LEU A 355 -17.54 -22.05 16.58
CA LEU A 355 -16.11 -22.27 16.34
C LEU A 355 -15.89 -23.76 16.11
N THR A 356 -15.31 -24.14 14.97
CA THR A 356 -14.49 -25.35 14.93
C THR A 356 -13.39 -25.19 15.98
N ASN A 357 -13.18 -26.16 16.86
CA ASN A 357 -12.08 -26.15 17.83
C ASN A 357 -10.74 -26.19 17.07
N VAL A 358 -10.22 -25.01 16.72
CA VAL A 358 -8.89 -24.85 16.14
C VAL A 358 -7.90 -25.09 17.27
N THR A 359 -7.42 -26.33 17.38
CA THR A 359 -6.30 -26.67 18.23
C THR A 359 -5.06 -25.95 17.73
N CYS A 360 -4.48 -25.09 18.56
CA CYS A 360 -3.23 -24.42 18.23
C CYS A 360 -2.07 -25.43 18.24
N SER A 361 -1.14 -25.28 17.32
CA SER A 361 0.09 -26.07 17.27
C SER A 361 1.14 -25.51 18.22
N LYS A 362 2.03 -26.37 18.71
CA LYS A 362 3.25 -25.97 19.44
C LYS A 362 4.49 -25.92 18.55
N ASP A 363 4.40 -26.35 17.29
CA ASP A 363 5.50 -26.33 16.33
C ASP A 363 5.91 -24.88 15.97
N PRO A 364 7.16 -24.46 16.22
CA PRO A 364 7.65 -23.14 15.84
C PRO A 364 7.46 -22.78 14.36
N SER A 365 7.35 -23.76 13.45
CA SER A 365 7.05 -23.50 12.03
C SER A 365 5.71 -22.80 11.80
N THR A 366 4.74 -22.99 12.71
CA THR A 366 3.39 -22.42 12.58
C THR A 366 3.23 -21.05 13.22
N MET A 367 4.27 -20.54 13.88
CA MET A 367 4.30 -19.21 14.52
C MET A 367 3.86 -18.03 13.62
N PRO A 368 4.17 -17.96 12.32
CA PRO A 368 3.85 -16.80 11.49
C PRO A 368 2.45 -16.88 10.88
N TYR A 369 1.73 -17.98 11.07
CA TYR A 369 0.52 -18.27 10.31
C TYR A 369 -0.77 -18.05 11.09
N LEU A 370 -1.79 -17.55 10.39
CA LEU A 370 -3.17 -17.62 10.85
C LEU A 370 -3.75 -19.00 10.50
N ALA A 371 -4.42 -19.63 11.46
CA ALA A 371 -5.26 -20.80 11.20
C ALA A 371 -6.61 -20.41 10.60
N GLN A 372 -7.13 -19.22 10.94
CA GLN A 372 -8.38 -18.71 10.39
C GLN A 372 -8.43 -17.18 10.43
N ILE A 373 -9.09 -16.58 9.44
CA ILE A 373 -9.61 -15.21 9.49
C ILE A 373 -11.12 -15.32 9.72
N VAL A 374 -11.63 -14.65 10.75
CA VAL A 374 -13.06 -14.70 11.13
C VAL A 374 -13.66 -13.32 11.01
N THR A 375 -14.87 -13.25 10.45
CA THR A 375 -15.65 -12.02 10.37
C THR A 375 -17.09 -12.26 10.82
N GLU A 376 -17.69 -11.24 11.42
CA GLU A 376 -19.12 -11.24 11.79
C GLU A 376 -19.75 -9.92 11.28
N PRO A 377 -20.74 -9.99 10.37
CA PRO A 377 -21.24 -11.19 9.70
C PRO A 377 -20.17 -11.89 8.82
N LEU A 378 -20.42 -13.14 8.44
CA LEU A 378 -19.48 -13.91 7.64
C LEU A 378 -19.35 -13.32 6.23
N VAL A 379 -18.13 -12.95 5.85
CA VAL A 379 -17.79 -12.38 4.54
C VAL A 379 -16.96 -13.38 3.75
N ARG A 380 -17.37 -13.65 2.51
CA ARG A 380 -16.69 -14.62 1.64
C ARG A 380 -15.40 -14.04 1.07
N LEU A 381 -14.27 -14.43 1.64
CA LEU A 381 -12.94 -14.07 1.16
C LEU A 381 -12.64 -14.71 -0.21
N GLN A 382 -11.95 -13.96 -1.05
CA GLN A 382 -11.46 -14.34 -2.37
C GLN A 382 -9.94 -14.03 -2.43
N PRO A 383 -9.06 -15.00 -2.70
CA PRO A 383 -9.32 -16.44 -2.77
C PRO A 383 -9.84 -17.00 -1.43
N ALA A 384 -10.31 -18.26 -1.43
CA ALA A 384 -10.62 -18.96 -0.18
C ALA A 384 -9.39 -18.98 0.75
N PHE A 385 -9.63 -18.93 2.07
CA PHE A 385 -8.57 -18.81 3.06
C PHE A 385 -7.58 -19.99 3.01
N LYS A 386 -6.28 -19.67 3.10
CA LYS A 386 -5.16 -20.63 3.17
C LYS A 386 -4.03 -19.96 3.97
N PRO A 387 -3.49 -20.59 5.03
CA PRO A 387 -2.50 -19.95 5.91
C PRO A 387 -1.32 -19.27 5.19
N GLN A 388 -0.86 -19.80 4.06
CA GLN A 388 0.29 -19.30 3.31
C GLN A 388 0.01 -18.02 2.50
N ARG A 389 -1.25 -17.63 2.29
CA ARG A 389 -1.64 -16.42 1.53
C ARG A 389 -1.93 -15.27 2.48
N THR A 390 -1.24 -14.15 2.30
CA THR A 390 -1.38 -12.96 3.17
C THR A 390 -2.25 -11.84 2.58
N GLU A 391 -2.84 -12.01 1.39
CA GLU A 391 -3.74 -11.01 0.79
C GLU A 391 -5.09 -11.64 0.38
N TYR A 392 -6.18 -10.98 0.78
CA TYR A 392 -7.56 -11.39 0.55
C TYR A 392 -8.44 -10.22 0.11
N PHE A 393 -9.44 -10.51 -0.70
CA PHE A 393 -10.40 -9.56 -1.23
C PHE A 393 -11.82 -10.00 -0.87
N ALA A 394 -12.74 -9.06 -0.67
CA ALA A 394 -14.17 -9.35 -0.55
C ALA A 394 -15.03 -8.17 -0.95
N ASN A 395 -16.18 -8.44 -1.57
CA ASN A 395 -17.22 -7.45 -1.82
C ASN A 395 -18.35 -7.62 -0.79
N VAL A 396 -18.88 -6.52 -0.28
CA VAL A 396 -20.01 -6.52 0.68
C VAL A 396 -21.09 -5.52 0.29
N SER A 397 -22.33 -5.75 0.72
CA SER A 397 -23.47 -4.91 0.40
C SER A 397 -23.33 -3.49 0.95
N TYR A 398 -24.09 -2.55 0.37
CA TYR A 398 -24.12 -1.17 0.84
C TYR A 398 -24.48 -1.05 2.32
N ASP A 399 -25.42 -1.84 2.83
CA ASP A 399 -25.87 -1.74 4.22
C ASP A 399 -24.88 -2.26 5.27
N LEU A 400 -23.82 -2.97 4.86
CA LEU A 400 -22.80 -3.47 5.78
C LEU A 400 -21.80 -2.38 6.20
N VAL A 401 -22.24 -1.51 7.11
CA VAL A 401 -21.46 -0.41 7.70
C VAL A 401 -20.38 -0.89 8.68
N LEU A 402 -20.64 -2.02 9.36
CA LEU A 402 -19.77 -2.59 10.38
C LEU A 402 -19.45 -4.05 10.08
N LEU A 403 -18.19 -4.41 10.27
CA LEU A 403 -17.70 -5.77 10.23
C LEU A 403 -16.84 -6.02 11.47
N LYS A 404 -17.22 -6.97 12.32
CA LYS A 404 -16.34 -7.43 13.40
C LYS A 404 -15.31 -8.37 12.77
N VAL A 405 -14.03 -8.18 13.08
CA VAL A 405 -12.93 -8.93 12.44
C VAL A 405 -11.87 -9.32 13.47
N TRP A 406 -11.37 -10.55 13.35
CA TRP A 406 -10.23 -11.08 14.09
C TRP A 406 -9.58 -12.22 13.33
N GLY A 407 -8.36 -12.60 13.74
CA GLY A 407 -7.71 -13.83 13.28
C GLY A 407 -7.47 -14.77 14.45
N LEU A 408 -7.40 -16.06 14.15
CA LEU A 408 -6.92 -17.09 15.05
C LEU A 408 -5.50 -17.48 14.60
N ALA A 409 -4.52 -17.39 15.50
CA ALA A 409 -3.16 -17.83 15.21
C ALA A 409 -3.10 -19.37 15.13
N GLN A 410 -2.21 -19.89 14.28
CA GLN A 410 -1.99 -21.33 14.15
C GLN A 410 -1.07 -21.88 15.25
N HIS A 411 -0.26 -21.03 15.89
CA HIS A 411 0.65 -21.39 16.99
C HIS A 411 0.13 -20.90 18.34
N CYS A 412 0.32 -21.70 19.40
CA CYS A 412 -0.17 -21.38 20.74
C CYS A 412 0.56 -20.19 21.39
N GLY A 413 1.81 -19.91 21.01
CA GLY A 413 2.58 -18.74 21.47
C GLY A 413 2.29 -17.47 20.66
N SER A 414 1.49 -17.56 19.60
CA SER A 414 1.19 -16.43 18.73
C SER A 414 -0.16 -15.77 19.07
N HIS A 415 -0.21 -14.45 18.97
CA HIS A 415 -1.40 -13.63 19.17
C HIS A 415 -1.68 -12.77 17.94
N VAL A 416 -2.94 -12.52 17.63
CA VAL A 416 -3.31 -11.69 16.47
C VAL A 416 -3.71 -10.30 16.93
N ARG A 417 -3.33 -9.25 16.18
CA ARG A 417 -3.66 -7.85 16.46
C ARG A 417 -4.19 -7.15 15.21
N VAL A 418 -5.29 -6.41 15.33
CA VAL A 418 -5.90 -5.71 14.18
C VAL A 418 -5.30 -4.31 14.00
N ASP A 419 -4.93 -3.97 12.77
CA ASP A 419 -4.47 -2.66 12.25
C ASP A 419 -3.20 -2.03 12.86
N ASP A 420 -2.82 -2.38 14.08
CA ASP A 420 -1.64 -1.87 14.78
C ASP A 420 -0.98 -2.98 15.62
N LYS A 421 0.33 -2.85 15.89
CA LYS A 421 1.10 -3.70 16.81
C LYS A 421 0.44 -3.77 18.20
N TYR A 422 -0.12 -2.66 18.66
CA TYR A 422 -0.85 -2.52 19.92
C TYR A 422 -2.37 -2.49 19.73
N GLY A 423 -2.85 -2.95 18.56
CA GLY A 423 -4.27 -3.02 18.24
C GLY A 423 -5.04 -4.03 19.11
N PRO A 424 -6.36 -4.16 18.92
CA PRO A 424 -7.14 -5.14 19.64
C PRO A 424 -6.72 -6.57 19.25
N ALA A 425 -6.60 -7.45 20.24
CA ALA A 425 -6.42 -8.90 20.06
C ALA A 425 -7.73 -9.69 20.14
N ARG A 426 -8.83 -8.98 20.37
CA ARG A 426 -10.20 -9.51 20.47
C ARG A 426 -10.99 -9.19 19.19
N PRO A 427 -12.13 -9.86 18.96
CA PRO A 427 -13.09 -9.47 17.92
C PRO A 427 -13.40 -7.97 17.98
N ALA A 428 -12.93 -7.23 16.96
CA ALA A 428 -12.99 -5.77 16.94
C ALA A 428 -13.90 -5.29 15.81
N ASN A 429 -14.82 -4.38 16.14
CA ASN A 429 -15.73 -3.78 15.17
C ASN A 429 -14.97 -2.79 14.27
N TYR A 430 -14.99 -3.03 12.97
CA TYR A 430 -14.35 -2.23 11.93
C TYR A 430 -15.40 -1.55 11.04
N THR A 431 -15.27 -0.25 10.81
CA THR A 431 -16.17 0.54 9.95
C THR A 431 -15.76 0.46 8.49
N LEU A 432 -16.72 0.12 7.63
CA LEU A 432 -16.54 0.05 6.19
C LEU A 432 -17.16 1.29 5.54
N GLY A 433 -16.32 2.20 5.05
CA GLY A 433 -16.76 3.31 4.20
C GLY A 433 -17.10 2.79 2.79
N VAL A 434 -17.93 3.51 2.05
CA VAL A 434 -18.25 3.16 0.65
C VAL A 434 -16.96 3.13 -0.19
N GLY A 435 -16.80 2.09 -1.02
CA GLY A 435 -15.59 1.82 -1.78
C GLY A 435 -14.60 0.91 -1.05
N GLU A 436 -13.30 1.12 -1.29
CA GLU A 436 -12.23 0.25 -0.79
C GLU A 436 -11.84 0.54 0.68
N ASN A 437 -11.88 -0.51 1.51
CA ASN A 437 -11.39 -0.54 2.88
C ASN A 437 -10.25 -1.54 3.01
N LYS A 438 -9.24 -1.24 3.84
CA LYS A 438 -8.12 -2.14 4.13
C LYS A 438 -8.06 -2.42 5.62
N VAL A 439 -8.17 -3.70 6.00
CA VAL A 439 -7.90 -4.21 7.36
C VAL A 439 -6.58 -4.95 7.34
N VAL A 440 -5.75 -4.82 8.38
CA VAL A 440 -4.53 -5.64 8.55
C VAL A 440 -4.65 -6.47 9.83
N LEU A 441 -4.25 -7.74 9.76
CA LEU A 441 -4.13 -8.65 10.90
C LEU A 441 -2.64 -8.98 11.08
N TYR A 442 -2.02 -8.44 12.12
CA TYR A 442 -0.65 -8.77 12.49
C TYR A 442 -0.61 -10.04 13.34
N VAL A 443 0.24 -10.98 12.97
CA VAL A 443 0.59 -12.12 13.83
C VAL A 443 1.80 -11.72 14.66
N MET A 444 1.64 -11.79 15.97
CA MET A 444 2.60 -11.42 16.99
C MET A 444 3.07 -12.67 17.71
N ASP A 445 4.33 -12.75 18.13
CA ASP A 445 4.77 -13.75 19.10
C ASP A 445 4.73 -13.15 20.52
N GLY A 446 4.10 -13.88 21.44
CA GLY A 446 3.89 -13.55 22.85
C GLY A 446 5.00 -13.98 23.79
N GLY A 447 6.03 -14.68 23.31
CA GLY A 447 7.18 -15.15 24.10
C GLY A 447 8.14 -14.04 24.59
N GLN A 448 7.87 -12.76 24.30
CA GLN A 448 8.70 -11.63 24.72
C GLN A 448 7.87 -10.46 25.28
N PRO A 449 8.43 -9.68 26.25
CA PRO A 449 7.70 -8.61 26.93
C PRO A 449 7.35 -7.39 26.05
N ASP A 450 7.99 -7.22 24.89
CA ASP A 450 7.50 -6.31 23.84
C ASP A 450 7.04 -7.14 22.62
N PRO A 451 5.74 -7.24 22.32
CA PRO A 451 5.23 -8.17 21.32
C PRO A 451 5.68 -7.76 19.92
N TRP A 452 6.56 -8.54 19.30
CA TRP A 452 7.06 -8.34 17.94
C TRP A 452 6.15 -8.92 16.85
N VAL A 453 6.08 -8.23 15.70
CA VAL A 453 5.33 -8.68 14.51
C VAL A 453 6.15 -9.74 13.76
N VAL A 454 5.55 -10.92 13.58
CA VAL A 454 6.12 -12.07 12.85
C VAL A 454 5.57 -12.14 11.42
N ASN A 455 4.29 -11.80 11.22
CA ASN A 455 3.64 -11.77 9.90
C ASN A 455 2.48 -10.75 9.84
N ALA A 456 1.96 -10.46 8.65
CA ALA A 456 0.82 -9.57 8.45
C ALA A 456 -0.09 -10.03 7.29
N TYR A 457 -1.38 -10.17 7.56
CA TYR A 457 -2.42 -10.49 6.58
C TYR A 457 -3.23 -9.24 6.25
N THR A 458 -3.52 -9.00 4.97
CA THR A 458 -4.29 -7.86 4.48
C THR A 458 -5.63 -8.32 3.92
N LEU A 459 -6.73 -7.75 4.40
CA LEU A 459 -8.07 -7.89 3.81
C LEU A 459 -8.41 -6.58 3.10
N LEU A 460 -8.78 -6.67 1.82
CA LEU A 460 -9.27 -5.57 1.00
C LEU A 460 -10.78 -5.75 0.77
N ILE A 461 -11.57 -4.99 1.51
CA ILE A 461 -13.03 -5.12 1.55
C ILE A 461 -13.65 -3.95 0.78
N ARG A 462 -14.29 -4.24 -0.34
CA ARG A 462 -15.04 -3.27 -1.15
C ARG A 462 -16.50 -3.26 -0.71
N ARG A 463 -16.91 -2.20 -0.02
CA ARG A 463 -18.32 -1.93 0.28
C ARG A 463 -18.95 -1.29 -0.95
N MET A 464 -19.95 -1.95 -1.52
CA MET A 464 -20.59 -1.49 -2.75
C MET A 464 -21.29 -0.14 -2.54
N PRO A 465 -21.24 0.79 -3.51
CA PRO A 465 -22.05 2.00 -3.48
C PRO A 465 -23.54 1.67 -3.62
N LEU A 466 -24.39 2.62 -3.21
CA LEU A 466 -25.84 2.51 -3.36
C LEU A 466 -26.32 2.81 -4.80
N ALA A 467 -25.53 3.59 -5.56
CA ALA A 467 -25.71 3.73 -7.00
C ALA A 467 -24.97 2.59 -7.72
N ASP A 468 -25.70 1.72 -8.40
CA ASP A 468 -25.09 0.82 -9.39
C ASP A 468 -24.77 1.60 -10.67
N ASP A 469 -23.57 1.40 -11.23
CA ASP A 469 -23.16 1.99 -12.50
C ASP A 469 -23.92 1.38 -13.70
N SER A 470 -24.68 0.29 -13.48
CA SER A 470 -25.57 -0.32 -14.46
C SER A 470 -26.83 0.51 -14.80
N LEU A 471 -27.30 1.36 -13.88
CA LEU A 471 -28.53 2.13 -14.05
C LEU A 471 -28.27 3.46 -14.79
N VAL A 472 -28.67 3.51 -16.06
CA VAL A 472 -28.58 4.71 -16.90
C VAL A 472 -29.77 5.64 -16.63
N PHE A 473 -29.52 6.78 -16.00
CA PHE A 473 -30.54 7.81 -15.80
C PHE A 473 -30.96 8.45 -17.14
N SER A 474 -32.27 8.43 -17.44
CA SER A 474 -32.85 9.12 -18.59
C SER A 474 -33.67 10.33 -18.14
N PRO A 475 -33.26 11.59 -18.44
CA PRO A 475 -33.99 12.79 -18.03
C PRO A 475 -35.41 12.90 -18.62
N ALA A 476 -35.70 12.21 -19.73
CA ALA A 476 -36.98 12.24 -20.41
C ALA A 476 -37.95 11.13 -19.97
N ALA A 477 -37.49 10.17 -19.16
CA ALA A 477 -38.36 9.13 -18.61
C ALA A 477 -39.16 9.66 -17.40
N GLN A 478 -40.34 9.09 -17.16
CA GLN A 478 -41.12 9.40 -15.96
C GLN A 478 -40.52 8.68 -14.75
N HIS A 479 -39.99 9.48 -13.81
CA HIS A 479 -39.47 8.99 -12.52
C HIS A 479 -40.39 9.44 -11.39
N GLN A 480 -40.59 8.57 -10.41
CA GLN A 480 -41.19 8.95 -9.13
C GLN A 480 -40.24 9.88 -8.38
N VAL A 481 -40.80 10.91 -7.76
CA VAL A 481 -40.08 11.86 -6.92
C VAL A 481 -40.12 11.37 -5.48
N CYS A 482 -39.02 10.79 -5.01
CA CYS A 482 -38.93 10.18 -3.69
C CYS A 482 -38.19 11.11 -2.71
N SER A 483 -38.70 11.22 -1.49
CA SER A 483 -38.13 12.03 -0.43
C SER A 483 -37.55 11.16 0.69
N LEU A 484 -36.42 11.60 1.27
CA LEU A 484 -35.77 10.96 2.41
C LEU A 484 -35.39 11.99 3.47
N LYS A 485 -35.81 11.71 4.71
CA LYS A 485 -35.58 12.53 5.91
C LYS A 485 -34.64 11.87 6.93
N GLN A 486 -34.85 10.58 7.16
CA GLN A 486 -34.07 9.74 8.06
C GLN A 486 -34.24 8.28 7.64
N GLU A 487 -33.21 7.46 7.82
CA GLU A 487 -33.33 6.01 7.63
C GLU A 487 -34.14 5.40 8.78
N CYS A 488 -34.90 4.32 8.53
CA CYS A 488 -35.67 3.67 9.59
C CYS A 488 -34.82 3.03 10.70
N GLU A 489 -33.54 2.77 10.44
CA GLU A 489 -32.55 2.36 11.44
C GLU A 489 -32.03 3.52 12.32
N MET A 490 -32.11 4.77 11.84
CA MET A 490 -31.57 5.96 12.53
C MET A 490 -32.65 7.05 12.68
N GLN A 491 -33.71 6.71 13.40
CA GLN A 491 -34.82 7.63 13.69
C GLN A 491 -34.43 8.63 14.79
N VAL A 492 -33.83 9.76 14.40
CA VAL A 492 -33.48 10.88 15.31
C VAL A 492 -34.68 11.78 15.61
N SER A 493 -35.64 11.87 14.70
CA SER A 493 -36.90 12.59 14.91
C SER A 493 -38.05 11.58 15.10
N PRO A 494 -38.88 11.68 16.15
CA PRO A 494 -40.04 10.82 16.32
C PRO A 494 -41.25 11.23 15.46
N ILE A 495 -41.20 12.40 14.81
CA ILE A 495 -42.33 13.00 14.06
C ILE A 495 -42.11 13.05 12.54
N GLU A 496 -40.87 12.90 12.06
CA GLU A 496 -40.55 12.87 10.63
C GLU A 496 -40.66 11.43 10.09
N PRO A 497 -41.12 11.20 8.85
CA PRO A 497 -41.17 9.87 8.27
C PRO A 497 -39.77 9.27 8.13
N CYS A 498 -39.67 7.94 8.20
CA CYS A 498 -38.43 7.20 7.94
C CYS A 498 -38.49 6.45 6.62
N GLY A 499 -37.33 6.24 5.99
CA GLY A 499 -37.21 5.62 4.68
C GLY A 499 -37.59 6.56 3.53
N LEU A 500 -37.58 6.01 2.31
CA LEU A 500 -38.05 6.71 1.12
C LEU A 500 -39.58 6.71 1.08
N TYR A 501 -40.17 7.87 0.83
CA TYR A 501 -41.60 8.01 0.59
C TYR A 501 -41.86 8.84 -0.68
N SER A 502 -42.95 8.55 -1.38
CA SER A 502 -43.30 9.23 -2.63
C SER A 502 -43.92 10.60 -2.36
N GLU A 503 -43.46 11.62 -3.08
CA GLU A 503 -44.14 12.91 -3.14
C GLU A 503 -45.28 12.83 -4.16
N VAL A 504 -46.50 13.16 -3.72
CA VAL A 504 -47.72 12.91 -4.51
C VAL A 504 -47.88 13.96 -5.62
N GLY A 505 -48.19 13.51 -6.84
CA GLY A 505 -48.63 14.38 -7.94
C GLY A 505 -47.53 15.22 -8.61
N VAL A 506 -46.27 14.78 -8.56
CA VAL A 506 -45.14 15.44 -9.23
C VAL A 506 -44.20 14.39 -9.84
N ASP A 507 -43.85 14.54 -11.11
CA ASP A 507 -42.77 13.79 -11.76
C ASP A 507 -41.44 14.56 -11.68
N TRP A 508 -40.31 13.88 -11.93
CA TRP A 508 -38.99 14.50 -11.76
C TRP A 508 -38.76 15.77 -12.60
N PRO A 509 -39.16 15.85 -13.90
CA PRO A 509 -39.05 17.09 -14.67
C PRO A 509 -39.87 18.25 -14.09
N THR A 510 -41.14 18.03 -13.73
CA THR A 510 -41.99 19.06 -13.11
C THR A 510 -41.45 19.50 -11.75
N TYR A 511 -40.86 18.58 -10.98
CA TYR A 511 -40.19 18.89 -9.72
C TYR A 511 -38.96 19.79 -9.93
N LEU A 512 -38.12 19.51 -10.93
CA LEU A 512 -36.97 20.35 -11.26
C LEU A 512 -37.39 21.76 -11.70
N GLU A 513 -38.47 21.90 -12.49
CA GLU A 513 -38.98 23.20 -12.89
C GLU A 513 -39.56 23.99 -11.69
N LYS A 514 -40.38 23.33 -10.86
CA LYS A 514 -40.94 23.93 -9.63
C LYS A 514 -39.85 24.41 -8.67
N THR A 515 -38.77 23.63 -8.51
CA THR A 515 -37.65 24.00 -7.62
C THR A 515 -36.75 25.08 -8.20
N ALA A 516 -36.55 25.13 -9.52
CA ALA A 516 -35.82 26.22 -10.17
C ALA A 516 -36.47 27.60 -9.94
N ARG A 517 -37.81 27.64 -9.83
CA ARG A 517 -38.60 28.86 -9.55
C ARG A 517 -38.57 29.29 -8.07
N LEU A 518 -37.99 28.51 -7.15
CA LEU A 518 -37.88 28.91 -5.75
C LEU A 518 -36.85 30.04 -5.56
N PRO A 519 -37.08 30.96 -4.60
CA PRO A 519 -36.13 32.01 -4.28
C PRO A 519 -34.84 31.44 -3.68
N VAL A 520 -33.77 32.22 -3.69
CA VAL A 520 -32.47 31.81 -3.13
C VAL A 520 -32.51 31.83 -1.60
N CYS A 521 -31.90 30.84 -0.96
CA CYS A 521 -31.95 30.67 0.50
C CYS A 521 -31.13 31.74 1.25
N LYS A 522 -31.82 32.51 2.10
CA LYS A 522 -31.21 33.56 2.95
C LYS A 522 -30.54 33.04 4.23
N ASP A 523 -30.67 31.76 4.55
CA ASP A 523 -30.07 31.06 5.69
C ASP A 523 -29.55 29.68 5.23
N GLY A 524 -28.37 29.28 5.68
CA GLY A 524 -27.74 27.97 5.39
C GLY A 524 -28.28 26.82 6.25
N SER A 525 -29.14 27.12 7.23
CA SER A 525 -29.87 26.17 8.09
C SER A 525 -31.34 25.99 7.67
N SER A 526 -31.69 26.44 6.46
CA SER A 526 -33.04 26.30 5.89
C SER A 526 -33.52 24.83 5.90
N PRO A 527 -34.64 24.48 6.58
CA PRO A 527 -35.13 23.12 6.67
C PRO A 527 -35.40 22.51 5.28
N GLY A 528 -34.95 21.27 5.09
CA GLY A 528 -35.05 20.54 3.83
C GLY A 528 -35.12 19.04 4.00
N ARG A 529 -34.96 18.34 2.87
CA ARG A 529 -34.96 16.88 2.74
C ARG A 529 -34.16 16.46 1.52
N TRP A 530 -33.78 15.19 1.44
CA TRP A 530 -33.23 14.62 0.23
C TRP A 530 -34.34 14.28 -0.75
N MET A 531 -34.11 14.58 -2.03
CA MET A 531 -35.01 14.34 -3.13
C MET A 531 -34.27 13.47 -4.16
N VAL A 532 -34.83 12.32 -4.52
CA VAL A 532 -34.19 11.29 -5.34
C VAL A 532 -35.17 10.85 -6.44
N PRO A 533 -34.77 10.78 -7.72
CA PRO A 533 -35.58 10.14 -8.75
C PRO A 533 -35.44 8.62 -8.62
N CYS A 534 -36.55 7.89 -8.68
CA CYS A 534 -36.56 6.43 -8.69
C CYS A 534 -37.63 5.91 -9.64
N GLU A 535 -37.52 4.65 -10.07
CA GLU A 535 -38.65 3.97 -10.71
C GLU A 535 -39.79 3.77 -9.69
N LYS A 536 -39.46 3.32 -8.46
CA LYS A 536 -40.40 3.13 -7.36
C LYS A 536 -39.78 3.50 -6.02
N CYS A 537 -40.39 4.41 -5.27
CA CYS A 537 -39.85 4.82 -3.96
C CYS A 537 -39.74 3.67 -2.92
N ALA A 538 -40.52 2.60 -3.08
CA ALA A 538 -40.44 1.41 -2.24
C ALA A 538 -39.19 0.53 -2.51
N ALA A 539 -38.53 0.71 -3.65
CA ALA A 539 -37.38 -0.07 -4.09
C ALA A 539 -36.14 0.84 -4.15
N LYS A 540 -35.34 0.84 -3.08
CA LYS A 540 -34.20 1.76 -2.84
C LYS A 540 -33.07 1.61 -3.86
N ASP A 541 -32.97 0.42 -4.45
CA ASP A 541 -32.11 0.01 -5.56
C ASP A 541 -32.57 0.57 -6.92
N SER A 542 -33.87 0.83 -7.12
CA SER A 542 -34.42 1.47 -8.32
C SER A 542 -34.20 2.99 -8.40
N CYS A 543 -33.39 3.55 -7.50
CA CYS A 543 -33.19 4.98 -7.32
C CYS A 543 -31.85 5.47 -7.91
N PHE A 544 -31.90 6.58 -8.65
CA PHE A 544 -30.73 7.17 -9.29
C PHE A 544 -29.99 8.10 -8.30
N TRP A 545 -29.30 7.51 -7.33
CA TRP A 545 -28.67 8.22 -6.20
C TRP A 545 -27.61 9.28 -6.56
N LYS A 546 -27.06 9.25 -7.79
CA LYS A 546 -26.17 10.30 -8.32
C LYS A 546 -26.92 11.60 -8.64
N GLU A 547 -28.21 11.52 -8.92
CA GLU A 547 -29.10 12.67 -9.16
C GLU A 547 -29.78 13.18 -7.87
N ALA A 548 -29.47 12.58 -6.72
CA ALA A 548 -30.05 12.95 -5.43
C ALA A 548 -29.66 14.38 -5.02
N ARG A 549 -30.64 15.20 -4.61
CA ARG A 549 -30.44 16.61 -4.23
C ARG A 549 -30.95 16.90 -2.83
N TRP A 550 -30.20 17.71 -2.07
CA TRP A 550 -30.74 18.32 -0.86
C TRP A 550 -31.58 19.54 -1.24
N GLN A 551 -32.88 19.52 -0.91
CA GLN A 551 -33.82 20.57 -1.26
C GLN A 551 -34.48 21.16 0.01
N PRO A 552 -34.22 22.44 0.33
CA PRO A 552 -35.02 23.18 1.30
C PRO A 552 -36.46 23.40 0.82
N TYR A 553 -37.43 23.44 1.74
CA TYR A 553 -38.85 23.47 1.37
C TYR A 553 -39.31 24.74 0.65
N ARG A 554 -38.66 25.89 0.93
CA ARG A 554 -39.15 27.23 0.53
C ARG A 554 -38.15 28.02 -0.30
N CYS A 555 -36.97 27.48 -0.57
CA CYS A 555 -35.87 28.16 -1.25
C CYS A 555 -34.90 27.15 -1.87
N ARG A 556 -34.01 27.62 -2.76
CA ARG A 556 -32.91 26.83 -3.36
C ARG A 556 -31.54 27.43 -3.00
N TYR A 557 -30.51 26.60 -3.04
CA TYR A 557 -29.11 27.06 -3.11
C TYR A 557 -28.65 26.99 -4.57
N VAL A 558 -27.81 27.92 -5.00
CA VAL A 558 -27.37 28.04 -6.39
C VAL A 558 -25.92 27.55 -6.51
N ASN A 559 -25.61 26.72 -7.50
CA ASN A 559 -24.22 26.38 -7.78
C ASN A 559 -23.59 27.52 -8.59
N LEU A 560 -22.73 28.32 -7.93
CA LEU A 560 -22.19 29.53 -8.53
C LEU A 560 -21.19 29.19 -9.66
N PRO A 561 -21.34 29.77 -10.87
CA PRO A 561 -20.35 29.64 -11.93
C PRO A 561 -18.97 30.10 -11.45
N GLN A 562 -17.91 29.37 -11.81
CA GLN A 562 -16.56 29.62 -11.29
C GLN A 562 -16.10 31.08 -11.46
N ARG A 563 -16.47 31.74 -12.57
CA ARG A 563 -16.16 33.17 -12.81
C ARG A 563 -16.85 34.12 -11.84
N THR A 564 -18.08 33.81 -11.43
CA THR A 564 -18.85 34.58 -10.44
C THR A 564 -18.29 34.34 -9.04
N LEU A 565 -18.04 33.07 -8.70
CA LEU A 565 -17.42 32.67 -7.44
C LEU A 565 -16.04 33.31 -7.24
N ALA A 566 -15.17 33.28 -8.26
CA ALA A 566 -13.86 33.92 -8.24
C ALA A 566 -13.94 35.43 -7.96
N ARG A 567 -14.92 36.12 -8.56
CA ARG A 567 -15.14 37.56 -8.37
C ARG A 567 -15.59 37.90 -6.95
N CYS A 568 -16.55 37.15 -6.41
CA CYS A 568 -16.97 37.29 -5.01
C CYS A 568 -15.79 37.09 -4.04
N MET A 569 -14.96 36.07 -4.30
CA MET A 569 -13.94 35.61 -3.36
C MET A 569 -12.63 36.40 -3.45
N ALA A 570 -12.50 37.28 -4.44
CA ALA A 570 -11.38 38.21 -4.57
C ALA A 570 -11.27 39.13 -3.33
N GLY A 571 -10.05 39.29 -2.82
CA GLY A 571 -9.75 40.03 -1.59
C GLY A 571 -10.14 39.33 -0.28
N LYS A 572 -10.75 38.13 -0.31
CA LYS A 572 -11.22 37.44 0.90
C LYS A 572 -10.16 36.57 1.56
N LYS A 573 -10.20 36.52 2.90
CA LYS A 573 -9.44 35.60 3.76
C LYS A 573 -10.40 34.68 4.50
N LEU A 574 -10.35 33.38 4.20
CA LEU A 574 -11.14 32.37 4.88
C LEU A 574 -10.30 31.70 5.96
N LEU A 575 -10.81 31.66 7.18
CA LEU A 575 -10.17 31.06 8.36
C LEU A 575 -11.04 29.87 8.80
N PHE A 576 -10.50 28.66 8.75
CA PHE A 576 -11.19 27.45 9.20
C PHE A 576 -10.60 26.97 10.53
N ILE A 577 -11.45 26.71 11.52
CA ILE A 577 -11.05 26.01 12.76
C ILE A 577 -12.02 24.86 13.04
N GLY A 578 -11.49 23.64 12.95
CA GLY A 578 -12.33 22.46 13.00
C GLY A 578 -11.62 21.14 12.78
N ASP A 579 -12.41 20.08 12.67
CA ASP A 579 -11.90 18.73 12.48
C ASP A 579 -11.72 18.38 10.99
N SER A 580 -11.47 17.10 10.70
CA SER A 580 -11.26 16.59 9.36
C SER A 580 -12.47 16.82 8.43
N THR A 581 -13.70 16.91 8.93
CA THR A 581 -14.88 17.21 8.09
C THR A 581 -14.94 18.68 7.69
N ASN A 582 -14.56 19.60 8.57
CA ASN A 582 -14.48 21.01 8.22
C ASN A 582 -13.31 21.29 7.25
N ARG A 583 -12.22 20.51 7.34
CA ARG A 583 -11.16 20.47 6.32
C ARG A 583 -11.65 19.95 4.96
N GLY A 584 -12.65 19.06 4.93
CA GLY A 584 -13.31 18.61 3.70
C GLY A 584 -13.99 19.74 2.94
N MET A 585 -14.69 20.62 3.68
CA MET A 585 -15.27 21.85 3.10
C MET A 585 -14.19 22.78 2.55
N MET A 586 -13.10 22.98 3.31
CA MET A 586 -11.97 23.80 2.89
C MET A 586 -11.38 23.30 1.55
N HIS A 587 -11.08 22.00 1.44
CA HIS A 587 -10.54 21.43 0.20
C HIS A 587 -11.52 21.58 -0.99
N TYR A 588 -12.83 21.40 -0.77
CA TYR A 588 -13.83 21.60 -1.81
C TYR A 588 -13.88 23.05 -2.29
N VAL A 589 -13.86 24.04 -1.38
CA VAL A 589 -13.79 25.46 -1.72
C VAL A 589 -12.52 25.80 -2.51
N MET A 590 -11.37 25.25 -2.11
CA MET A 590 -10.09 25.43 -2.82
C MET A 590 -10.15 24.88 -4.26
N GLU A 591 -10.73 23.68 -4.44
CA GLU A 591 -10.92 23.06 -5.75
C GLU A 591 -11.87 23.89 -6.62
N ARG A 592 -13.03 24.30 -6.09
CA ARG A 592 -14.05 25.08 -6.82
C ARG A 592 -13.55 26.45 -7.28
N LEU A 593 -12.66 27.08 -6.51
CA LEU A 593 -12.01 28.34 -6.89
C LEU A 593 -10.98 28.16 -8.01
N ASN A 594 -10.01 27.25 -7.83
CA ASN A 594 -8.90 27.09 -8.77
C ASN A 594 -9.23 26.16 -9.96
N GLY A 595 -10.39 25.50 -9.96
CA GLY A 595 -10.78 24.46 -10.93
C GLY A 595 -10.02 23.13 -10.75
N SER A 596 -9.11 23.07 -9.78
CA SER A 596 -8.30 21.90 -9.42
C SER A 596 -7.71 22.10 -8.03
N LEU A 597 -7.62 21.03 -7.24
CA LEU A 597 -6.93 21.09 -5.95
C LEU A 597 -5.45 20.72 -6.16
N GLN A 598 -4.54 21.69 -6.15
CA GLN A 598 -3.09 21.42 -6.33
C GLN A 598 -2.38 20.98 -5.05
N HIS A 599 -2.95 21.32 -3.90
CA HIS A 599 -2.37 21.04 -2.58
C HIS A 599 -3.42 20.41 -1.68
N TRP A 600 -3.10 19.20 -1.23
CA TRP A 600 -3.83 18.47 -0.22
C TRP A 600 -2.86 17.98 0.84
N ASP A 601 -3.25 18.08 2.11
CA ASP A 601 -2.44 17.61 3.23
C ASP A 601 -3.36 17.07 4.33
N LYS A 602 -2.93 15.98 4.98
CA LYS A 602 -3.56 15.47 6.21
C LYS A 602 -2.96 16.13 7.46
N THR A 603 -2.22 17.24 7.33
CA THR A 603 -1.66 17.94 8.50
C THR A 603 -2.71 18.28 9.54
N HIS A 604 -2.29 18.10 10.78
CA HIS A 604 -2.98 18.53 11.98
C HIS A 604 -2.47 19.89 12.49
N ASP A 605 -1.37 20.37 11.90
CA ASP A 605 -0.81 21.70 12.13
C ASP A 605 -1.60 22.79 11.40
N LEU A 606 -1.44 24.03 11.85
CA LEU A 606 -2.00 25.20 11.22
C LEU A 606 -1.35 25.46 9.85
N ARG A 607 -2.16 25.50 8.79
CA ARG A 607 -1.76 25.78 7.40
C ARG A 607 -2.36 27.08 6.89
N VAL A 608 -1.64 27.77 6.00
CA VAL A 608 -2.11 28.96 5.28
C VAL A 608 -1.79 28.78 3.79
N TYR A 609 -2.79 28.94 2.93
CA TYR A 609 -2.74 28.85 1.49
C TYR A 609 -3.02 30.24 0.90
N ALA A 610 -1.99 30.98 0.49
CA ALA A 610 -2.11 32.34 0.00
C ALA A 610 -2.34 32.47 -1.53
N ASN A 611 -2.05 31.41 -2.29
CA ASN A 611 -2.03 31.44 -3.76
C ASN A 611 -3.30 30.83 -4.39
N LEU A 612 -4.47 31.12 -3.81
CA LEU A 612 -5.76 30.68 -4.35
C LEU A 612 -6.40 31.84 -5.13
N ASN A 613 -7.25 31.52 -6.10
CA ASN A 613 -7.91 32.50 -6.96
C ASN A 613 -6.92 33.52 -7.55
N ARG A 614 -5.85 33.02 -8.18
CA ARG A 614 -4.72 33.82 -8.73
C ARG A 614 -3.96 34.68 -7.71
N GLY A 615 -4.07 34.38 -6.42
CA GLY A 615 -3.46 35.15 -5.33
C GLY A 615 -4.40 36.17 -4.69
N GLU A 616 -5.65 36.28 -5.18
CA GLU A 616 -6.65 37.21 -4.65
C GLU A 616 -7.40 36.65 -3.43
N THR A 617 -7.31 35.33 -3.16
CA THR A 617 -7.98 34.69 -2.01
C THR A 617 -6.96 33.92 -1.17
N ALA A 618 -7.03 34.05 0.15
CA ALA A 618 -6.26 33.21 1.06
C ALA A 618 -7.17 32.34 1.93
N VAL A 619 -6.71 31.13 2.24
CA VAL A 619 -7.41 30.16 3.10
C VAL A 619 -6.45 29.67 4.18
N ALA A 620 -6.84 29.77 5.45
CA ALA A 620 -6.11 29.21 6.58
C ALA A 620 -6.94 28.11 7.27
N PHE A 621 -6.27 27.11 7.86
CA PHE A 621 -6.91 26.02 8.59
C PHE A 621 -6.12 25.67 9.85
N ALA A 622 -6.82 25.53 10.98
CA ALA A 622 -6.30 25.00 12.23
C ALA A 622 -7.12 23.79 12.69
N TYR A 623 -6.46 22.66 12.97
CA TYR A 623 -7.17 21.46 13.41
C TYR A 623 -7.57 21.56 14.89
N TYR A 624 -8.86 21.48 15.17
CA TYR A 624 -9.40 21.42 16.53
C TYR A 624 -10.66 20.53 16.61
N PRO A 625 -10.81 19.71 17.68
CA PRO A 625 -9.85 19.41 18.75
C PRO A 625 -8.91 18.26 18.36
N GLN A 626 -7.71 18.24 18.95
CA GLN A 626 -6.67 17.26 18.63
C GLN A 626 -6.84 15.95 19.41
N PHE A 627 -7.83 15.13 19.04
CA PHE A 627 -8.24 13.94 19.81
C PHE A 627 -7.14 12.89 20.05
N TRP A 628 -6.13 12.80 19.18
CA TRP A 628 -4.99 11.88 19.34
C TRP A 628 -4.01 12.28 20.46
N LEU A 629 -4.08 13.53 20.97
CA LEU A 629 -3.30 13.93 22.14
C LEU A 629 -4.00 13.47 23.43
N PRO A 630 -3.24 13.11 24.49
CA PRO A 630 -3.78 12.95 25.84
C PRO A 630 -4.54 14.19 26.29
N THR A 631 -5.60 14.03 27.09
CA THR A 631 -6.50 15.13 27.48
C THR A 631 -5.76 16.34 28.08
N SER A 632 -4.70 16.12 28.85
CA SER A 632 -3.85 17.17 29.45
C SER A 632 -2.95 17.91 28.46
N GLN A 633 -2.72 17.37 27.25
CA GLN A 633 -1.89 17.95 26.20
C GLN A 633 -2.70 18.59 25.06
N ARG A 634 -4.03 18.37 25.03
CA ARG A 634 -4.90 18.96 24.01
C ARG A 634 -4.90 20.49 24.14
N PRO A 635 -4.70 21.25 23.06
CA PRO A 635 -4.86 22.70 23.12
C PRO A 635 -6.31 23.04 23.46
N VAL A 636 -6.50 24.05 24.31
CA VAL A 636 -7.80 24.69 24.56
C VAL A 636 -8.23 25.53 23.37
N PHE A 637 -9.55 25.71 23.19
CA PHE A 637 -10.14 26.31 21.98
C PHE A 637 -9.67 27.74 21.71
N ASP A 638 -9.62 28.57 22.74
CA ASP A 638 -9.12 29.95 22.68
C ASP A 638 -7.66 30.03 22.22
N LYS A 639 -6.79 29.14 22.71
CA LYS A 639 -5.39 29.06 22.26
C LYS A 639 -5.28 28.66 20.79
N ALA A 640 -6.10 27.71 20.34
CA ALA A 640 -6.13 27.30 18.93
C ALA A 640 -6.68 28.41 18.01
N LEU A 641 -7.73 29.10 18.45
CA LEU A 641 -8.32 30.25 17.76
C LEU A 641 -7.34 31.43 17.67
N TYR A 642 -6.68 31.79 18.76
CA TYR A 642 -5.69 32.86 18.80
C TYR A 642 -4.51 32.57 17.85
N GLN A 643 -4.00 31.32 17.84
CA GLN A 643 -2.97 30.91 16.89
C GLN A 643 -3.42 31.03 15.42
N LEU A 644 -4.68 30.71 15.11
CA LEU A 644 -5.26 30.88 13.78
C LEU A 644 -5.34 32.36 13.37
N ILE A 645 -5.85 33.21 14.27
CA ILE A 645 -5.95 34.66 14.05
C ILE A 645 -4.55 35.25 13.81
N GLU A 646 -3.61 34.99 14.72
CA GLU A 646 -2.24 35.54 14.68
C GLU A 646 -1.51 35.17 13.39
N ARG A 647 -1.49 33.88 13.03
CA ARG A 647 -0.80 33.42 11.81
C ARG A 647 -1.49 33.82 10.50
N SER A 648 -2.70 34.35 10.55
CA SER A 648 -3.46 34.77 9.36
C SER A 648 -3.45 36.29 9.14
N LYS A 649 -2.85 37.05 10.06
CA LYS A 649 -2.64 38.51 9.95
C LYS A 649 -1.90 38.88 8.64
N PRO A 650 -2.14 40.09 8.10
CA PRO A 650 -3.13 41.09 8.54
C PRO A 650 -4.56 40.64 8.22
N LEU A 651 -5.50 40.89 9.13
CA LEU A 651 -6.94 40.61 8.94
C LEU A 651 -7.71 41.93 8.82
N GLN A 652 -8.77 41.93 8.00
CA GLN A 652 -9.66 43.08 7.87
C GLN A 652 -10.88 42.90 8.77
N ASN A 653 -11.29 43.95 9.50
CA ASN A 653 -12.50 43.95 10.32
C ASN A 653 -13.78 44.18 9.48
N ASN A 654 -14.02 43.31 8.51
CA ASN A 654 -15.15 43.37 7.57
C ASN A 654 -15.46 41.97 6.99
N SER A 655 -16.50 41.88 6.16
CA SER A 655 -16.96 40.64 5.50
C SER A 655 -16.00 40.05 4.44
N ASN A 656 -14.79 40.59 4.27
CA ASN A 656 -13.73 39.92 3.52
C ASN A 656 -12.92 38.95 4.39
N THR A 657 -12.88 39.15 5.72
CA THR A 657 -12.46 38.09 6.63
C THR A 657 -13.66 37.22 6.95
N VAL A 658 -13.56 35.92 6.70
CA VAL A 658 -14.60 34.93 6.98
C VAL A 658 -14.02 33.89 7.94
N LEU A 659 -14.66 33.66 9.08
CA LEU A 659 -14.24 32.65 10.05
C LEU A 659 -15.30 31.54 10.14
N ILE A 660 -14.89 30.35 9.69
CA ILE A 660 -15.68 29.13 9.62
C ILE A 660 -15.26 28.23 10.80
N VAL A 661 -16.23 27.89 11.66
CA VAL A 661 -15.99 27.10 12.88
C VAL A 661 -16.86 25.84 12.88
N GLY A 662 -16.28 24.66 13.13
CA GLY A 662 -17.10 23.49 13.47
C GLY A 662 -16.51 22.13 13.14
N GLY A 663 -17.36 21.11 13.18
CA GLY A 663 -16.93 19.72 13.08
C GLY A 663 -18.10 18.75 13.22
N VAL A 664 -17.82 17.50 13.59
CA VAL A 664 -18.85 16.45 13.68
C VAL A 664 -19.59 16.48 15.02
N HIS A 665 -18.87 16.55 16.14
CA HIS A 665 -19.48 16.22 17.45
C HIS A 665 -18.91 16.99 18.67
N TRP A 666 -18.11 18.04 18.46
CA TRP A 666 -17.43 18.77 19.56
C TRP A 666 -17.92 20.21 19.78
N LEU A 667 -18.58 20.82 18.78
CA LEU A 667 -18.98 22.23 18.85
C LEU A 667 -20.13 22.42 19.83
N ALA A 668 -20.06 23.48 20.64
CA ALA A 668 -21.02 23.78 21.71
C ALA A 668 -21.16 25.29 21.91
N THR A 669 -22.22 25.73 22.56
CA THR A 669 -22.52 27.18 22.79
C THR A 669 -21.39 27.90 23.53
N GLN A 670 -20.72 27.25 24.48
CA GLN A 670 -19.54 27.80 25.16
C GLN A 670 -18.39 28.14 24.21
N HIS A 671 -18.14 27.32 23.18
CA HIS A 671 -17.13 27.61 22.15
C HIS A 671 -17.51 28.85 21.33
N LEU A 672 -18.80 29.02 21.00
CA LEU A 672 -19.29 30.22 20.29
C LEU A 672 -19.21 31.48 21.16
N TYR A 673 -19.46 31.37 22.47
CA TYR A 673 -19.25 32.47 23.41
C TYR A 673 -17.76 32.87 23.51
N MET A 674 -16.86 31.89 23.60
CA MET A 674 -15.41 32.13 23.61
C MET A 674 -14.93 32.78 22.30
N LEU A 675 -15.46 32.33 21.15
CA LEU A 675 -15.21 32.91 19.82
C LEU A 675 -15.57 34.40 19.77
N VAL A 676 -16.81 34.75 20.12
CA VAL A 676 -17.30 36.15 20.13
C VAL A 676 -16.51 37.00 21.12
N LYS A 677 -16.12 36.45 22.29
CA LYS A 677 -15.29 37.13 23.28
C LYS A 677 -13.87 37.41 22.75
N ALA A 678 -13.24 36.45 22.08
CA ALA A 678 -11.90 36.63 21.50
C ALA A 678 -11.89 37.69 20.40
N LEU A 679 -12.84 37.63 19.46
CA LEU A 679 -12.96 38.60 18.36
C LEU A 679 -13.26 40.03 18.85
N ARG A 680 -13.93 40.17 19.99
CA ARG A 680 -14.09 41.47 20.67
C ARG A 680 -12.75 42.01 21.18
N GLY A 681 -11.86 41.16 21.68
CA GLY A 681 -10.52 41.54 22.15
C GLY A 681 -9.60 41.96 21.01
N ASP A 682 -9.64 41.26 19.87
CA ASP A 682 -8.81 41.55 18.69
C ASP A 682 -9.41 42.63 17.75
N HIS A 683 -10.51 43.29 18.15
CA HIS A 683 -11.25 44.27 17.33
C HIS A 683 -11.73 43.73 15.96
N LEU A 684 -12.09 42.46 15.88
CA LEU A 684 -12.55 41.74 14.67
C LEU A 684 -14.05 41.43 14.70
N GLN A 685 -14.88 42.33 15.21
CA GLN A 685 -16.33 42.11 15.35
C GLN A 685 -17.14 42.18 14.04
N GLY A 686 -16.61 42.85 13.01
CA GLY A 686 -17.23 43.02 11.70
C GLY A 686 -16.91 41.91 10.69
N ILE A 687 -16.17 40.87 11.10
CA ILE A 687 -15.88 39.72 10.23
C ILE A 687 -17.10 38.82 10.05
N LYS A 688 -17.19 38.12 8.92
CA LYS A 688 -18.29 37.18 8.67
C LYS A 688 -18.06 35.89 9.45
N LEU A 689 -18.95 35.58 10.39
CA LEU A 689 -18.90 34.34 11.17
C LEU A 689 -19.87 33.31 10.58
N ILE A 690 -19.39 32.08 10.40
CA ILE A 690 -20.18 30.95 9.90
C ILE A 690 -19.87 29.72 10.75
N ILE A 691 -20.88 29.02 11.25
CA ILE A 691 -20.70 27.71 11.87
C ILE A 691 -21.11 26.58 10.93
N LYS A 692 -20.27 25.55 10.87
CA LYS A 692 -20.69 24.21 10.45
C LYS A 692 -21.27 23.55 11.70
N THR A 693 -22.55 23.16 11.66
CA THR A 693 -23.18 22.43 12.78
C THR A 693 -22.62 21.00 12.90
N LEU A 694 -23.22 20.19 13.76
CA LEU A 694 -22.82 18.82 14.00
C LEU A 694 -23.02 17.97 12.73
N GLY A 695 -22.43 16.77 12.70
CA GLY A 695 -22.61 15.81 11.61
C GLY A 695 -23.13 14.49 12.14
N ALA A 696 -23.97 13.82 11.37
CA ALA A 696 -24.19 12.40 11.54
C ALA A 696 -22.93 11.62 11.12
N GLY A 697 -22.89 10.33 11.40
CA GLY A 697 -21.74 9.49 11.06
C GLY A 697 -20.61 9.51 12.10
N PHE A 698 -20.82 10.04 13.31
CA PHE A 698 -20.15 9.43 14.45
C PHE A 698 -21.04 8.28 14.98
N HIS A 699 -20.57 7.56 16.00
CA HIS A 699 -21.37 6.68 16.87
C HIS A 699 -21.55 5.21 16.50
N GLN A 700 -20.92 4.72 15.44
CA GLN A 700 -20.76 3.27 15.26
C GLN A 700 -19.99 2.68 16.46
N PRO A 701 -20.37 1.51 17.02
CA PRO A 701 -19.68 0.86 18.14
C PRO A 701 -18.28 0.31 17.78
N VAL A 702 -17.36 1.20 17.43
CA VAL A 702 -15.96 0.91 17.06
C VAL A 702 -15.05 1.17 18.26
N GLU A 703 -14.07 0.30 18.46
CA GLU A 703 -13.14 0.42 19.59
C GLU A 703 -12.31 1.71 19.52
N GLY A 704 -12.23 2.44 20.63
CA GLY A 704 -11.58 3.75 20.72
C GLY A 704 -12.39 4.94 20.18
N ILE A 705 -13.61 4.72 19.67
CA ILE A 705 -14.52 5.78 19.19
C ILE A 705 -15.79 5.81 20.06
N HIS A 706 -16.25 7.00 20.40
CA HIS A 706 -17.42 7.17 21.25
C HIS A 706 -18.72 6.84 20.49
N CYS A 707 -19.31 5.68 20.81
CA CYS A 707 -20.67 5.34 20.40
C CYS A 707 -21.72 6.07 21.23
N LEU A 708 -22.86 6.37 20.59
CA LEU A 708 -24.07 6.92 21.20
C LEU A 708 -25.23 5.99 20.89
N SER A 709 -26.03 5.72 21.91
CA SER A 709 -27.32 5.04 21.78
C SER A 709 -28.31 5.89 20.97
N MET A 710 -29.40 5.30 20.48
CA MET A 710 -30.48 6.06 19.81
C MET A 710 -31.10 7.14 20.71
N LYS A 711 -31.07 6.99 22.05
CA LYS A 711 -31.50 8.04 22.99
C LYS A 711 -30.56 9.25 22.95
N GLU A 712 -29.26 9.01 22.82
CA GLU A 712 -28.26 10.07 22.76
C GLU A 712 -28.14 10.69 21.35
N GLN A 713 -28.39 9.93 20.28
CA GLN A 713 -28.57 10.47 18.92
C GLN A 713 -29.73 11.49 18.88
N LYS A 714 -30.86 11.17 19.52
CA LYS A 714 -31.98 12.10 19.70
C LYS A 714 -31.58 13.35 20.51
N LYS A 715 -30.77 13.17 21.56
CA LYS A 715 -30.19 14.31 22.33
C LYS A 715 -29.25 15.16 21.47
N LEU A 716 -28.45 14.55 20.60
CA LEU A 716 -27.52 15.24 19.69
C LEU A 716 -28.27 16.09 18.67
N MET A 717 -29.38 15.60 18.12
CA MET A 717 -30.29 16.40 17.28
C MET A 717 -30.80 17.64 18.04
N MET A 718 -31.26 17.48 19.28
CA MET A 718 -31.69 18.63 20.10
C MET A 718 -30.54 19.61 20.37
N GLN A 719 -29.34 19.11 20.69
CA GLN A 719 -28.15 19.95 20.88
C GLN A 719 -27.76 20.71 19.60
N ASN A 720 -27.91 20.10 18.43
CA ASN A 720 -27.69 20.73 17.14
C ASN A 720 -28.66 21.89 16.88
N LEU A 721 -29.95 21.71 17.20
CA LEU A 721 -30.97 22.76 17.11
C LEU A 721 -30.65 23.95 18.04
N TRP A 722 -30.35 23.67 19.32
CA TRP A 722 -29.94 24.71 20.29
C TRP A 722 -28.66 25.44 19.87
N LEU A 723 -27.68 24.73 19.29
CA LEU A 723 -26.44 25.32 18.79
C LEU A 723 -26.71 26.28 17.61
N ALA A 724 -27.57 25.87 16.68
CA ALA A 724 -27.99 26.71 15.55
C ALA A 724 -28.78 27.94 16.00
N GLU A 725 -29.70 27.80 16.96
CA GLU A 725 -30.45 28.92 17.52
C GLU A 725 -29.56 29.92 18.26
N PHE A 726 -28.65 29.42 19.11
CA PHE A 726 -27.67 30.26 19.79
C PHE A 726 -26.78 31.01 18.80
N ALA A 727 -26.30 30.35 17.74
CA ALA A 727 -25.51 31.00 16.69
C ALA A 727 -26.28 32.15 16.00
N ARG A 728 -27.54 31.92 15.62
CA ARG A 728 -28.39 32.98 15.03
C ARG A 728 -28.59 34.17 15.98
N HIS A 729 -28.76 33.94 17.28
CA HIS A 729 -28.88 35.01 18.28
C HIS A 729 -27.65 35.93 18.33
N TYR A 730 -26.46 35.40 18.07
CA TYR A 730 -25.21 36.17 17.99
C TYR A 730 -24.85 36.63 16.55
N ASN A 731 -25.82 36.60 15.62
CA ASN A 731 -25.64 36.96 14.21
C ASN A 731 -24.52 36.15 13.50
N ILE A 732 -24.39 34.88 13.86
CA ILE A 732 -23.49 33.91 13.23
C ILE A 732 -24.32 33.09 12.23
N ASP A 733 -23.89 33.03 10.96
CA ASP A 733 -24.55 32.21 9.94
C ASP A 733 -24.38 30.73 10.27
N VAL A 734 -25.41 29.93 9.95
CA VAL A 734 -25.43 28.50 10.26
C VAL A 734 -25.50 27.68 8.97
N ILE A 735 -24.71 26.61 8.91
CA ILE A 735 -24.80 25.57 7.87
C ILE A 735 -25.17 24.28 8.56
N ASP A 736 -26.42 23.84 8.41
CA ASP A 736 -26.92 22.69 9.16
C ASP A 736 -26.52 21.35 8.51
N THR A 737 -25.31 20.89 8.80
CA THR A 737 -24.80 19.63 8.24
C THR A 737 -25.44 18.40 8.89
N PHE A 738 -26.02 18.49 10.07
CA PHE A 738 -26.60 17.34 10.77
C PHE A 738 -27.81 16.81 10.01
N ASN A 739 -28.75 17.69 9.67
CA ASN A 739 -29.97 17.38 8.93
C ASN A 739 -29.68 16.84 7.52
N ILE A 740 -28.63 17.37 6.85
CA ILE A 740 -28.16 16.86 5.55
C ILE A 740 -27.57 15.45 5.68
N THR A 741 -26.77 15.19 6.71
CA THR A 741 -26.00 13.94 6.84
C THR A 741 -26.77 12.80 7.50
N VAL A 742 -27.76 13.07 8.36
CA VAL A 742 -28.49 12.02 9.11
C VAL A 742 -29.36 11.14 8.21
N ALA A 743 -29.99 11.73 7.20
CA ALA A 743 -30.75 11.02 6.17
C ALA A 743 -29.90 10.01 5.38
N ARG A 744 -28.59 10.28 5.26
CA ARG A 744 -27.64 9.55 4.42
C ARG A 744 -26.41 9.13 5.21
N TYR A 745 -26.61 8.75 6.49
CA TYR A 745 -25.50 8.48 7.41
C TYR A 745 -24.63 7.30 6.96
N LYS A 746 -25.18 6.39 6.14
CA LYS A 746 -24.49 5.22 5.57
C LYS A 746 -23.53 5.60 4.42
N ASP A 747 -23.68 6.75 3.78
CA ASP A 747 -22.91 7.18 2.60
C ASP A 747 -21.47 7.67 2.89
N PHE A 748 -20.96 7.46 4.11
CA PHE A 748 -19.62 7.89 4.48
C PHE A 748 -18.53 7.13 3.69
N LEU A 749 -17.43 7.84 3.42
CA LEU A 749 -16.22 7.38 2.77
C LEU A 749 -15.14 7.05 3.81
N GLN A 750 -13.92 6.74 3.37
CA GLN A 750 -12.83 6.22 4.21
C GLN A 750 -12.62 6.95 5.57
N GLY A 751 -12.82 6.23 6.67
CA GLY A 751 -12.42 6.66 8.01
C GLY A 751 -13.03 5.82 9.14
N LYS A 752 -12.22 5.48 10.16
CA LYS A 752 -12.67 4.67 11.31
C LYS A 752 -13.89 5.27 12.05
N CYS A 753 -14.03 6.60 12.03
CA CYS A 753 -15.13 7.31 12.68
C CYS A 753 -16.52 7.08 12.06
N ALA A 754 -16.61 6.62 10.80
CA ALA A 754 -17.80 6.69 9.93
C ALA A 754 -18.26 8.11 9.52
N CYS A 755 -17.43 9.13 9.74
CA CYS A 755 -17.84 10.54 9.76
C CYS A 755 -17.45 11.37 8.53
N HIS A 756 -16.70 10.79 7.60
CA HIS A 756 -16.16 11.51 6.44
C HIS A 756 -17.06 11.34 5.21
N PHE A 757 -17.82 12.38 4.88
CA PHE A 757 -18.56 12.44 3.60
C PHE A 757 -17.73 12.98 2.43
N HIS A 758 -16.39 12.91 2.54
CA HIS A 758 -15.47 13.28 1.48
C HIS A 758 -14.22 12.39 1.47
N LYS A 759 -13.58 12.30 0.31
CA LYS A 759 -12.28 11.65 0.09
C LYS A 759 -11.52 12.48 -0.95
N VAL A 760 -10.21 12.62 -0.80
CA VAL A 760 -9.38 13.32 -1.78
C VAL A 760 -8.58 12.30 -2.59
N VAL A 761 -8.71 12.36 -3.92
CA VAL A 761 -8.06 11.45 -4.87
C VAL A 761 -7.19 12.20 -5.86
N PRO A 762 -6.12 11.57 -6.38
CA PRO A 762 -5.36 12.13 -7.50
C PRO A 762 -6.17 12.05 -8.81
N VAL A 763 -6.18 13.13 -9.58
CA VAL A 763 -6.74 13.15 -10.94
C VAL A 763 -5.75 12.51 -11.90
N GLN A 764 -6.20 11.52 -12.68
CA GLN A 764 -5.35 10.88 -13.68
C GLN A 764 -5.10 11.83 -14.86
N ALA A 765 -3.85 11.94 -15.30
CA ALA A 765 -3.51 12.75 -16.48
C ALA A 765 -4.05 12.12 -17.77
N PRO A 766 -4.47 12.91 -18.78
CA PRO A 766 -4.90 12.39 -20.07
C PRO A 766 -3.82 11.51 -20.73
N LYS A 767 -4.25 10.38 -21.32
CA LYS A 767 -3.32 9.42 -21.97
C LYS A 767 -2.62 9.98 -23.20
N THR A 768 -3.17 11.00 -23.84
CA THR A 768 -2.60 11.70 -24.99
C THR A 768 -2.06 13.07 -24.58
N ARG A 769 -0.79 13.32 -24.89
CA ARG A 769 -0.10 14.57 -24.54
C ARG A 769 0.57 15.17 -25.78
N PRO A 770 0.23 16.41 -26.19
CA PRO A 770 0.96 17.08 -27.26
C PRO A 770 2.41 17.35 -26.81
N PRO A 771 3.40 17.16 -27.69
CA PRO A 771 4.80 17.38 -27.35
C PRO A 771 5.08 18.85 -26.97
N GLY A 772 6.03 19.07 -26.07
CA GLY A 772 6.57 20.40 -25.75
C GLY A 772 5.99 21.14 -24.53
N LYS A 773 4.86 20.70 -23.93
CA LYS A 773 4.34 21.33 -22.70
C LYS A 773 4.85 20.64 -21.42
N PRO A 774 5.24 21.38 -20.35
CA PRO A 774 5.63 20.81 -19.06
C PRO A 774 4.50 19.99 -18.43
N PRO A 775 4.79 19.04 -17.52
CA PRO A 775 3.74 18.23 -16.92
C PRO A 775 2.82 19.12 -16.06
N PRO A 776 1.48 18.94 -16.14
CA PRO A 776 0.58 19.66 -15.24
C PRO A 776 0.94 19.34 -13.79
N ALA A 777 0.80 20.33 -12.90
CA ALA A 777 0.96 20.12 -11.47
C ALA A 777 0.03 18.98 -11.00
N PRO A 778 0.42 18.19 -9.98
CA PRO A 778 -0.42 17.13 -9.45
C PRO A 778 -1.76 17.72 -9.01
N SER A 779 -2.82 17.32 -9.70
CA SER A 779 -4.19 17.73 -9.43
C SER A 779 -4.88 16.66 -8.59
N PHE A 780 -5.63 17.12 -7.60
CA PHE A 780 -6.49 16.30 -6.76
C PHE A 780 -7.95 16.72 -6.96
N HIS A 781 -8.86 15.79 -6.65
CA HIS A 781 -10.30 15.97 -6.68
C HIS A 781 -10.88 15.57 -5.31
N VAL A 782 -11.87 16.33 -4.82
CA VAL A 782 -12.65 16.02 -3.61
C VAL A 782 -13.91 15.26 -4.00
N GLU A 783 -13.83 13.93 -3.94
CA GLU A 783 -15.00 13.05 -4.03
C GLU A 783 -15.91 13.24 -2.81
N GLY A 784 -17.23 13.17 -3.01
CA GLY A 784 -18.22 13.09 -1.93
C GLY A 784 -19.36 14.12 -2.06
N ASP A 785 -20.47 13.70 -2.68
CA ASP A 785 -21.59 14.58 -3.05
C ASP A 785 -22.23 15.28 -1.84
N ILE A 786 -22.29 14.59 -0.70
CA ILE A 786 -22.85 15.14 0.54
C ILE A 786 -21.95 16.27 1.07
N ASN A 787 -20.62 16.14 0.97
CA ASN A 787 -19.68 17.22 1.29
C ASN A 787 -19.75 18.36 0.28
N ALA A 788 -19.93 18.06 -1.01
CA ALA A 788 -20.14 19.07 -2.04
C ALA A 788 -21.35 19.94 -1.70
N ILE A 789 -22.50 19.35 -1.33
CA ILE A 789 -23.73 20.07 -0.98
C ILE A 789 -23.52 21.07 0.15
N TYR A 790 -23.04 20.66 1.33
CA TYR A 790 -22.88 21.62 2.43
C TYR A 790 -21.73 22.62 2.21
N SER A 791 -20.81 22.32 1.29
CA SER A 791 -19.78 23.27 0.86
C SER A 791 -20.30 24.28 -0.16
N GLU A 792 -21.20 23.91 -1.06
CA GLU A 792 -21.93 24.86 -1.92
C GLU A 792 -22.86 25.75 -1.08
N ILE A 793 -23.49 25.23 -0.03
CA ILE A 793 -24.22 26.07 0.96
C ILE A 793 -23.27 27.09 1.58
N LEU A 794 -22.05 26.70 1.99
CA LEU A 794 -21.03 27.64 2.48
C LEU A 794 -20.72 28.74 1.45
N LEU A 795 -20.54 28.39 0.19
CA LEU A 795 -20.28 29.36 -0.88
C LEU A 795 -21.47 30.32 -1.08
N ASN A 796 -22.71 29.83 -1.02
CA ASN A 796 -23.92 30.67 -1.04
C ASN A 796 -23.99 31.63 0.17
N ARG A 797 -23.44 31.25 1.34
CA ARG A 797 -23.40 32.13 2.53
C ARG A 797 -22.27 33.17 2.50
N ILE A 798 -21.17 32.89 1.81
CA ILE A 798 -20.07 33.84 1.62
C ILE A 798 -20.39 34.81 0.47
N CYS A 799 -20.99 34.32 -0.61
CA CYS A 799 -21.33 35.04 -1.83
C CYS A 799 -22.84 35.28 -1.98
N ALA A 800 -23.48 35.73 -0.90
CA ALA A 800 -24.94 35.81 -0.83
C ALA A 800 -25.56 36.76 -1.85
N ARG A 801 -24.86 37.86 -2.23
CA ARG A 801 -25.34 38.80 -3.25
C ARG A 801 -25.31 38.16 -4.63
N GLU A 802 -24.16 37.61 -4.99
CA GLU A 802 -23.96 36.91 -6.26
C GLU A 802 -24.88 35.69 -6.41
N ALA A 803 -25.25 35.05 -5.30
CA ALA A 803 -26.25 33.99 -5.27
C ALA A 803 -27.68 34.53 -5.47
N GLU A 804 -28.07 35.64 -4.84
CA GLU A 804 -29.38 36.29 -5.07
C GLU A 804 -29.53 36.83 -6.50
N ASP A 805 -28.43 37.22 -7.14
CA ASP A 805 -28.36 37.66 -8.55
C ASP A 805 -28.37 36.49 -9.58
N SER A 806 -28.42 35.21 -9.17
CA SER A 806 -28.24 33.99 -10.01
C SER A 806 -29.44 33.03 -10.11
#